data_AF-A0A1G1GIX0-F1
#
_entry.id   AF-A0A1G1GIX0-F1
#
_cell.length_a   1.000
_cell.length_b   1.000
_cell.length_c   1.000
_cell.angle_alpha   90.00
_cell.angle_beta   90.00
_cell.angle_gamma   90.00
#
_symmetry.space_group_name_H-M   'P 1'
#
loop_
_entity.id
_entity.type
_entity.pdbx_description
1 polymer ?
#
loop_
_entity_poly.entity_id
_entity_poly.type
_entity_poly.pdbx_seq_one_letter_code
_entity_poly.pdbx_strand_id
1 'polypeptide(L)'
;MTRMLYFRMNYTMLTRKIFSYLLFVILILPSLSPVHAAARQFNSIDLIERAYRNGEIKHSEALNYKVSAVLRPESLPAMYRSNGIIKSATAVLMEARLNKHLLSSENERILARGRVATITDLYGSGITLQSHASPQGRFRVHFTTDNKYGDAVPSFDVNGDGVPDYVERFARILDNVWTNEIELMGYDAPPSDGTEGGDCLLDVYLADLNAYGYTQIDEDDPASMVYMLFENDFSLYFPPNSDPEGDVIGAMKVVAAHEFFHTIQFQITADICTNGWWMEASSTWMEDYIYPDVNDYINYIDYWFQHPQLPLNTYDCTGSNAHTLFPYGTTIWIKHMTDKYGSEFVYDVWNKIKAGTPYVSALSAVIEALTDRGTTLEEELKELRVANVTMTYEDAYWYQSWQSVNNDPNLGPIEVAYSGINTDFSSSAAYANVSLSPLSARYFSFSSPQATGYLNVDFDGGGNISVMVIGLKTSGGYDVTEMLLNGNNNGSVIIAGFGSSGPYNRVVVIPVNYSDTTEGSFDLTASYSTTYAGNIASVDIKPEVTLLVTGDNGINSKQQYYLMMMDDNNRQVLQNGTNWADNSPYININGNGLAVLTGTVAGNTIYASLLTHAASALLSAVSPATMTPGTPRGCAITNITTKDDSRCFIATAAFGSPLHPYVGLLREFRDLYLLTNPSGRWIVSLYYSNSPPIAEIISDSPVLKVIVKLFLIPAIIISWLMLKLSLSEMVIIAVLMMISGLKARTLLKNYVP
;
A
#
# COMPACT_ATOMS: atom_id res chain seq x y z
N MET A 1 -34.28 -63.04 45.57
CA MET A 1 -34.10 -61.63 45.99
C MET A 1 -32.68 -61.09 45.75
N THR A 2 -31.66 -61.93 45.48
CA THR A 2 -30.25 -61.51 45.36
C THR A 2 -29.79 -61.12 43.94
N ARG A 3 -30.52 -61.50 42.87
CA ARG A 3 -30.19 -61.13 41.47
C ARG A 3 -30.68 -59.74 41.03
N MET A 4 -31.71 -59.18 41.67
CA MET A 4 -32.27 -57.87 41.31
C MET A 4 -31.49 -56.69 41.90
N LEU A 5 -30.81 -56.88 43.03
CA LEU A 5 -29.96 -55.87 43.67
C LEU A 5 -28.62 -55.69 42.94
N TYR A 6 -28.05 -56.76 42.38
CA TYR A 6 -26.78 -56.70 41.65
C TYR A 6 -26.91 -55.96 40.30
N PHE A 7 -28.06 -56.05 39.64
CA PHE A 7 -28.32 -55.36 38.39
C PHE A 7 -28.59 -53.85 38.61
N ARG A 8 -29.29 -53.49 39.70
CA ARG A 8 -29.56 -52.09 40.05
C ARG A 8 -28.31 -51.32 40.52
N MET A 9 -27.38 -51.98 41.23
CA MET A 9 -26.13 -51.37 41.69
C MET A 9 -25.12 -51.14 40.55
N ASN A 10 -25.02 -52.09 39.61
CA ASN A 10 -24.12 -51.93 38.47
C ASN A 10 -24.64 -50.90 37.45
N TYR A 11 -25.95 -50.79 37.25
CA TYR A 11 -26.52 -49.78 36.36
C TYR A 11 -26.37 -48.36 36.91
N THR A 12 -26.50 -48.17 38.23
CA THR A 12 -26.32 -46.85 38.89
C THR A 12 -24.86 -46.44 39.05
N MET A 13 -23.92 -47.38 39.21
CA MET A 13 -22.49 -47.07 39.14
C MET A 13 -22.03 -46.77 37.71
N LEU A 14 -22.54 -47.49 36.71
CA LEU A 14 -22.18 -47.27 35.31
C LEU A 14 -22.73 -45.91 34.82
N THR A 15 -23.98 -45.56 35.16
CA THR A 15 -24.54 -44.24 34.80
C THR A 15 -23.86 -43.10 35.55
N ARG A 16 -23.47 -43.27 36.83
CA ARG A 16 -22.69 -42.23 37.55
C ARG A 16 -21.29 -42.04 36.97
N LYS A 17 -20.59 -43.13 36.57
CA LYS A 17 -19.28 -43.01 35.92
C LYS A 17 -19.39 -42.40 34.53
N ILE A 18 -20.38 -42.79 33.73
CA ILE A 18 -20.62 -42.19 32.40
C ILE A 18 -21.00 -40.71 32.55
N PHE A 19 -21.84 -40.34 33.51
CA PHE A 19 -22.21 -38.96 33.76
C PHE A 19 -21.05 -38.13 34.31
N SER A 20 -20.21 -38.68 35.20
CA SER A 20 -18.98 -38.00 35.64
C SER A 20 -17.95 -37.85 34.52
N TYR A 21 -17.79 -38.84 33.63
CA TYR A 21 -16.91 -38.72 32.47
C TYR A 21 -17.46 -37.72 31.44
N LEU A 22 -18.77 -37.73 31.16
CA LEU A 22 -19.40 -36.74 30.29
C LEU A 22 -19.36 -35.33 30.87
N LEU A 23 -19.54 -35.16 32.19
CA LEU A 23 -19.42 -33.86 32.85
C LEU A 23 -17.97 -33.37 32.87
N PHE A 24 -16.99 -34.27 33.05
CA PHE A 24 -15.56 -33.96 32.97
C PHE A 24 -15.15 -33.59 31.54
N VAL A 25 -15.69 -34.27 30.53
CA VAL A 25 -15.54 -33.95 29.11
C VAL A 25 -16.20 -32.61 28.79
N ILE A 26 -17.44 -32.35 29.22
CA ILE A 26 -18.17 -31.09 28.99
C ILE A 26 -17.61 -29.90 29.77
N LEU A 27 -16.95 -30.11 30.92
CA LEU A 27 -16.29 -29.05 31.70
C LEU A 27 -14.85 -28.79 31.27
N ILE A 28 -14.19 -29.74 30.60
CA ILE A 28 -12.82 -29.58 30.08
C ILE A 28 -12.82 -29.21 28.58
N LEU A 29 -13.85 -29.57 27.81
CA LEU A 29 -13.97 -29.15 26.41
C LEU A 29 -14.01 -27.61 26.22
N PRO A 30 -14.55 -26.78 27.13
CA PRO A 30 -14.44 -25.32 27.03
C PRO A 30 -13.05 -24.80 27.42
N SER A 31 -12.25 -25.56 28.17
CA SER A 31 -10.86 -25.22 28.52
C SER A 31 -9.81 -25.86 27.61
N LEU A 32 -10.21 -26.79 26.75
CA LEU A 32 -9.44 -27.36 25.64
C LEU A 32 -9.93 -26.89 24.27
N SER A 33 -10.98 -26.09 24.21
CA SER A 33 -11.29 -25.31 23.01
C SER A 33 -10.23 -24.23 22.91
N PRO A 34 -9.44 -24.16 21.81
CA PRO A 34 -8.71 -22.94 21.54
C PRO A 34 -9.77 -21.85 21.48
N VAL A 35 -9.62 -20.82 22.32
CA VAL A 35 -10.23 -19.53 22.01
C VAL A 35 -9.65 -19.18 20.64
N HIS A 36 -10.41 -19.45 19.58
CA HIS A 36 -10.05 -19.09 18.22
C HIS A 36 -10.32 -17.59 18.10
N ALA A 37 -9.38 -16.82 18.62
CA ALA A 37 -8.95 -15.57 18.05
C ALA A 37 -7.56 -15.86 17.49
N ALA A 38 -7.36 -15.63 16.19
CA ALA A 38 -6.08 -15.83 15.52
C ALA A 38 -4.99 -15.04 16.26
N ALA A 39 -4.20 -15.71 17.10
CA ALA A 39 -3.00 -15.13 17.66
C ALA A 39 -1.88 -15.42 16.66
N ARG A 40 -1.64 -14.44 15.77
CA ARG A 40 -0.40 -14.36 14.99
C ARG A 40 0.78 -14.65 15.92
N GLN A 41 1.71 -15.50 15.48
CA GLN A 41 2.84 -15.91 16.30
C GLN A 41 3.72 -14.68 16.60
N PHE A 42 3.64 -14.17 17.84
CA PHE A 42 4.47 -13.06 18.31
C PHE A 42 5.94 -13.35 18.07
N ASN A 43 6.69 -12.41 17.51
CA ASN A 43 8.14 -12.54 17.40
C ASN A 43 8.81 -12.31 18.77
N SER A 44 10.12 -12.56 18.84
CA SER A 44 10.86 -12.38 20.10
C SER A 44 10.79 -10.93 20.62
N ILE A 45 10.80 -9.93 19.74
CA ILE A 45 10.69 -8.52 20.11
C ILE A 45 9.34 -8.26 20.78
N ASP A 46 8.24 -8.74 20.21
CA ASP A 46 6.89 -8.57 20.78
C ASP A 46 6.76 -9.20 22.18
N LEU A 47 7.37 -10.36 22.39
CA LEU A 47 7.36 -11.03 23.70
C LEU A 47 8.15 -10.23 24.75
N ILE A 48 9.32 -9.71 24.38
CA ILE A 48 10.17 -8.89 25.24
C ILE A 48 9.48 -7.56 25.58
N GLU A 49 8.90 -6.92 24.57
CA GLU A 49 8.12 -5.69 24.68
C GLU A 49 6.97 -5.81 25.68
N ARG A 50 6.22 -6.91 25.56
CA ARG A 50 5.10 -7.18 26.45
C ARG A 50 5.56 -7.34 27.90
N ALA A 51 6.64 -8.08 28.13
CA ALA A 51 7.20 -8.25 29.46
C ALA A 51 7.69 -6.92 30.05
N TYR A 52 8.35 -6.08 29.24
CA TYR A 52 8.77 -4.74 29.67
C TYR A 52 7.58 -3.89 30.13
N ARG A 53 6.51 -3.85 29.34
CA ARG A 53 5.31 -3.04 29.66
C ARG A 53 4.52 -3.53 30.85
N ASN A 54 4.48 -4.84 31.05
CA ASN A 54 3.89 -5.43 32.23
C ASN A 54 4.72 -5.18 33.49
N GLY A 55 5.89 -4.54 33.37
CA GLY A 55 6.83 -4.30 34.46
C GLY A 55 7.56 -5.57 34.92
N GLU A 56 7.57 -6.62 34.10
CA GLU A 56 8.21 -7.90 34.40
C GLU A 56 9.73 -7.80 34.24
N ILE A 57 10.21 -6.97 33.31
CA ILE A 57 11.63 -6.67 33.07
C ILE A 57 11.86 -5.16 33.00
N LYS A 58 13.11 -4.71 33.24
CA LYS A 58 13.49 -3.30 33.13
C LYS A 58 13.80 -2.91 31.69
N HIS A 59 13.76 -1.62 31.37
CA HIS A 59 14.10 -1.11 30.03
C HIS A 59 15.49 -1.57 29.54
N SER A 60 16.52 -1.47 30.40
CA SER A 60 17.86 -1.94 30.06
C SER A 60 17.91 -3.44 29.75
N GLU A 61 17.10 -4.24 30.45
CA GLU A 61 17.03 -5.69 30.23
C GLU A 61 16.30 -6.00 28.92
N ALA A 62 15.18 -5.32 28.66
CA ALA A 62 14.45 -5.40 27.40
C ALA A 62 15.33 -5.04 26.21
N LEU A 63 16.05 -3.92 26.28
CA LEU A 63 16.96 -3.47 25.22
C LEU A 63 18.04 -4.50 24.91
N ASN A 64 18.67 -5.07 25.95
CA ASN A 64 19.67 -6.11 25.77
C ASN A 64 19.08 -7.38 25.16
N TYR A 65 17.89 -7.81 25.60
CA TYR A 65 17.23 -8.96 25.00
C TYR A 65 16.83 -8.70 23.55
N LYS A 66 16.39 -7.51 23.16
CA LYS A 66 16.08 -7.21 21.75
C LYS A 66 17.31 -7.34 20.84
N VAL A 67 18.46 -6.82 21.28
CA VAL A 67 19.72 -6.97 20.53
C VAL A 67 20.09 -8.44 20.39
N SER A 68 20.00 -9.19 21.50
CA SER A 68 20.21 -10.64 21.48
C SER A 68 19.17 -11.36 20.63
N ALA A 69 17.93 -10.91 20.55
CA ALA A 69 16.89 -11.52 19.73
C ALA A 69 17.22 -11.49 18.24
N VAL A 70 17.89 -10.43 17.78
CA VAL A 70 18.31 -10.26 16.39
C VAL A 70 19.60 -11.03 16.12
N LEU A 71 20.63 -10.82 16.96
CA LEU A 71 22.01 -11.21 16.64
C LEU A 71 22.45 -12.54 17.28
N ARG A 72 21.80 -12.97 18.36
CA ARG A 72 22.12 -14.17 19.16
C ARG A 72 20.86 -14.78 19.80
N PRO A 73 19.83 -15.16 19.01
CA PRO A 73 18.52 -15.57 19.53
C PRO A 73 18.61 -16.76 20.50
N GLU A 74 19.61 -17.62 20.35
CA GLU A 74 19.91 -18.75 21.22
C GLU A 74 20.32 -18.34 22.65
N SER A 75 20.82 -17.10 22.82
CA SER A 75 21.21 -16.53 24.12
C SER A 75 20.02 -15.98 24.92
N LEU A 76 18.87 -15.76 24.28
CA LEU A 76 17.66 -15.28 24.95
C LEU A 76 17.16 -16.25 26.03
N PRO A 77 16.52 -15.75 27.10
CA PRO A 77 15.69 -16.60 27.96
C PRO A 77 14.62 -17.34 27.16
N ALA A 78 14.38 -18.62 27.48
CA ALA A 78 13.48 -19.49 26.70
C ALA A 78 12.06 -18.93 26.52
N MET A 79 11.56 -18.16 27.50
CA MET A 79 10.24 -17.51 27.45
C MET A 79 10.12 -16.38 26.43
N TYR A 80 11.25 -15.85 25.94
CA TYR A 80 11.31 -14.78 24.94
C TYR A 80 11.80 -15.28 23.58
N ARG A 81 12.13 -16.57 23.43
CA ARG A 81 12.49 -17.15 22.13
C ARG A 81 11.23 -17.41 21.32
N SER A 82 11.21 -16.91 20.10
CA SER A 82 10.14 -17.17 19.14
C SER A 82 10.73 -17.39 17.75
N ASN A 83 10.03 -18.19 16.96
CA ASN A 83 10.31 -18.36 15.54
C ASN A 83 9.64 -17.27 14.68
N GLY A 84 8.93 -16.31 15.30
CA GLY A 84 8.45 -15.14 14.57
C GLY A 84 9.65 -14.31 14.11
N ILE A 85 9.76 -14.11 12.81
CA ILE A 85 10.85 -13.37 12.16
C ILE A 85 10.62 -11.86 12.26
N ILE A 86 11.72 -11.13 12.34
CA ILE A 86 11.75 -9.66 12.30
C ILE A 86 12.00 -9.24 10.84
N LYS A 87 11.10 -8.45 10.25
CA LYS A 87 11.21 -8.05 8.85
C LYS A 87 12.43 -7.15 8.63
N SER A 88 12.53 -6.03 9.33
CA SER A 88 13.73 -5.20 9.41
C SER A 88 14.12 -5.03 10.88
N ALA A 89 15.39 -5.30 11.20
CA ALA A 89 15.94 -5.04 12.53
C ALA A 89 16.52 -3.63 12.68
N THR A 90 16.46 -2.80 11.63
CA THR A 90 17.00 -1.44 11.59
C THR A 90 16.49 -0.58 12.75
N ALA A 91 15.17 -0.51 12.95
CA ALA A 91 14.58 0.25 14.05
C ALA A 91 15.02 -0.24 15.44
N VAL A 92 15.09 -1.57 15.63
CA VAL A 92 15.47 -2.21 16.90
C VAL A 92 16.91 -1.88 17.26
N LEU A 93 17.82 -1.95 16.30
CA LEU A 93 19.24 -1.70 16.53
C LEU A 93 19.55 -0.20 16.63
N MET A 94 18.76 0.66 16.00
CA MET A 94 18.80 2.11 16.21
C MET A 94 18.34 2.48 17.63
N GLU A 95 17.25 1.90 18.14
CA GLU A 95 16.81 2.10 19.54
C GLU A 95 17.94 1.71 20.52
N ALA A 96 18.56 0.55 20.30
CA ALA A 96 19.67 0.06 21.10
C ALA A 96 20.86 1.03 21.11
N ARG A 97 21.18 1.64 19.97
CA ARG A 97 22.28 2.62 19.86
C ARG A 97 21.97 3.95 20.52
N LEU A 98 20.78 4.50 20.33
CA LEU A 98 20.34 5.72 21.03
C LEU A 98 20.39 5.54 22.55
N ASN A 99 20.26 4.30 23.02
CA ASN A 99 20.31 3.92 24.42
C ASN A 99 21.59 3.13 24.78
N LYS A 100 22.72 3.36 24.09
CA LYS A 100 23.97 2.59 24.28
C LYS A 100 24.42 2.46 25.73
N HIS A 101 24.20 3.50 26.53
CA HIS A 101 24.52 3.55 27.95
C HIS A 101 23.74 2.55 28.83
N LEU A 102 22.67 1.93 28.29
CA LEU A 102 21.87 0.89 28.93
C LEU A 102 22.26 -0.53 28.48
N LEU A 103 23.13 -0.66 27.47
CA LEU A 103 23.57 -1.95 26.96
C LEU A 103 24.59 -2.61 27.90
N SER A 104 24.57 -3.94 27.92
CA SER A 104 25.66 -4.72 28.49
C SER A 104 26.92 -4.53 27.64
N SER A 105 28.10 -4.67 28.25
CA SER A 105 29.36 -4.54 27.50
C SER A 105 29.48 -5.49 26.32
N GLU A 106 28.80 -6.64 26.37
CA GLU A 106 28.74 -7.59 25.26
C GLU A 106 27.90 -7.04 24.10
N ASN A 107 26.66 -6.63 24.36
CA ASN A 107 25.79 -6.06 23.32
C ASN A 107 26.31 -4.72 22.81
N GLU A 108 26.93 -3.90 23.67
CA GLU A 108 27.62 -2.69 23.26
C GLU A 108 28.79 -3.02 22.31
N ARG A 109 29.58 -4.06 22.60
CA ARG A 109 30.66 -4.52 21.72
C ARG A 109 30.13 -5.05 20.39
N ILE A 110 29.10 -5.90 20.41
CA ILE A 110 28.50 -6.48 19.21
C ILE A 110 27.88 -5.38 18.32
N LEU A 111 27.28 -4.35 18.93
CA LEU A 111 26.68 -3.22 18.21
C LEU A 111 27.66 -2.12 17.82
N ALA A 112 28.84 -2.05 18.43
CA ALA A 112 29.86 -1.07 18.07
C ALA A 112 30.44 -1.41 16.70
N ARG A 113 30.28 -0.50 15.72
CA ARG A 113 31.14 -0.55 14.53
C ARG A 113 32.55 -0.23 14.99
N GLY A 114 33.39 -1.23 15.05
CA GLY A 114 34.84 -1.07 15.10
C GLY A 114 35.38 -1.40 13.73
N ARG A 115 35.45 -0.38 12.87
CA ARG A 115 36.36 -0.25 11.71
C ARG A 115 37.11 -1.55 11.38
N VAL A 116 36.49 -2.44 10.61
CA VAL A 116 36.94 -3.77 10.12
C VAL A 116 37.43 -4.81 11.16
N ALA A 117 37.95 -4.40 12.31
CA ALA A 117 38.56 -5.27 13.31
C ALA A 117 37.58 -5.85 14.33
N THR A 118 36.34 -5.35 14.43
CA THR A 118 35.34 -5.84 15.41
C THR A 118 34.15 -6.56 14.79
N ILE A 119 33.91 -6.48 13.48
CA ILE A 119 32.82 -7.28 12.88
C ILE A 119 33.14 -8.78 12.95
N THR A 120 34.42 -9.15 13.04
CA THR A 120 34.84 -10.51 13.41
C THR A 120 34.30 -10.97 14.77
N ASP A 121 33.95 -10.06 15.68
CA ASP A 121 33.29 -10.42 16.95
C ASP A 121 31.82 -10.82 16.74
N LEU A 122 31.14 -10.30 15.70
CA LEU A 122 29.80 -10.78 15.29
C LEU A 122 29.87 -12.21 14.74
N TYR A 123 30.94 -12.61 14.07
CA TYR A 123 31.11 -13.99 13.61
C TYR A 123 31.76 -14.89 14.68
N GLY A 124 32.23 -14.30 15.77
CA GLY A 124 32.93 -15.00 16.85
C GLY A 124 34.42 -15.19 16.60
N SER A 125 35.15 -15.37 17.71
CA SER A 125 36.61 -15.45 17.68
C SER A 125 37.13 -16.62 16.83
N GLY A 126 38.04 -16.30 15.92
CA GLY A 126 38.71 -17.26 15.04
C GLY A 126 38.03 -17.49 13.69
N ILE A 127 36.93 -16.81 13.39
CA ILE A 127 36.32 -16.83 12.06
C ILE A 127 37.05 -15.85 11.12
N THR A 128 37.34 -16.31 9.90
CA THR A 128 37.93 -15.49 8.84
C THR A 128 36.86 -15.18 7.80
N LEU A 129 36.64 -13.88 7.53
CA LEU A 129 35.73 -13.45 6.49
C LEU A 129 36.40 -13.49 5.11
N GLN A 130 35.62 -13.94 4.13
CA GLN A 130 35.87 -13.81 2.71
C GLN A 130 35.03 -12.64 2.19
N SER A 131 35.40 -12.08 1.02
CA SER A 131 34.58 -11.05 0.38
C SER A 131 34.57 -11.17 -1.14
N HIS A 132 33.46 -10.75 -1.73
CA HIS A 132 33.22 -10.72 -3.16
C HIS A 132 32.70 -9.34 -3.57
N ALA A 133 33.33 -8.73 -4.58
CA ALA A 133 32.83 -7.49 -5.16
C ALA A 133 31.73 -7.79 -6.16
N SER A 134 30.61 -7.08 -6.05
CA SER A 134 29.52 -7.16 -7.01
C SER A 134 29.98 -6.90 -8.46
N PRO A 135 29.35 -7.54 -9.47
CA PRO A 135 29.76 -7.41 -10.87
C PRO A 135 29.82 -5.97 -11.41
N GLN A 136 28.94 -5.08 -10.95
CA GLN A 136 28.96 -3.67 -11.34
C GLN A 136 29.86 -2.79 -10.47
N GLY A 137 30.54 -3.36 -9.47
CA GLY A 137 31.46 -2.65 -8.60
C GLY A 137 30.76 -1.60 -7.74
N ARG A 138 29.61 -1.96 -7.15
CA ARG A 138 28.84 -1.09 -6.24
C ARG A 138 28.93 -1.53 -4.79
N PHE A 139 28.94 -2.84 -4.57
CA PHE A 139 28.94 -3.49 -3.28
C PHE A 139 30.14 -4.41 -3.07
N ARG A 140 30.55 -4.54 -1.82
CA ARG A 140 31.44 -5.60 -1.32
C ARG A 140 30.68 -6.47 -0.34
N VAL A 141 30.47 -7.73 -0.71
CA VAL A 141 29.73 -8.70 0.11
C VAL A 141 30.72 -9.53 0.91
N HIS A 142 30.64 -9.45 2.23
CA HIS A 142 31.45 -10.18 3.20
C HIS A 142 30.67 -11.38 3.74
N PHE A 143 31.33 -12.53 3.83
CA PHE A 143 30.71 -13.78 4.23
C PHE A 143 31.73 -14.76 4.85
N THR A 144 31.24 -15.81 5.50
CA THR A 144 32.04 -16.95 5.94
C THR A 144 31.48 -18.25 5.38
N THR A 145 32.35 -19.24 5.17
CA THR A 145 31.98 -20.64 4.90
C THR A 145 32.28 -21.54 6.10
N ASP A 146 32.82 -20.97 7.19
CA ASP A 146 33.04 -21.66 8.46
C ASP A 146 31.74 -21.62 9.28
N ASN A 147 31.13 -22.79 9.45
CA ASN A 147 29.84 -22.92 10.15
C ASN A 147 29.98 -23.23 11.64
N LYS A 148 31.10 -22.86 12.28
CA LYS A 148 31.31 -23.10 13.72
C LYS A 148 30.25 -22.45 14.61
N TYR A 149 29.68 -21.32 14.19
CA TYR A 149 28.72 -20.53 14.97
C TYR A 149 27.36 -20.32 14.29
N GLY A 150 27.12 -20.90 13.12
CA GLY A 150 25.85 -20.75 12.37
C GLY A 150 25.94 -19.82 11.16
N ASP A 151 26.91 -18.92 11.14
CA ASP A 151 26.99 -17.82 10.15
C ASP A 151 27.44 -18.21 8.72
N ALA A 152 27.59 -19.51 8.42
CA ALA A 152 28.09 -19.92 7.11
C ALA A 152 27.02 -19.75 6.03
N VAL A 153 27.38 -19.14 4.90
CA VAL A 153 26.51 -19.12 3.71
C VAL A 153 26.44 -20.52 3.06
N PRO A 154 25.41 -20.81 2.25
CA PRO A 154 25.34 -22.04 1.48
C PRO A 154 26.60 -22.22 0.62
N SER A 155 27.31 -23.35 0.80
CA SER A 155 28.65 -23.57 0.24
C SER A 155 28.68 -24.05 -1.22
N PHE A 156 27.53 -24.08 -1.90
CA PHE A 156 27.46 -24.53 -3.29
C PHE A 156 28.16 -23.52 -4.21
N ASP A 157 29.13 -24.01 -4.97
CA ASP A 157 29.88 -23.27 -5.99
C ASP A 157 30.00 -24.20 -7.21
N VAL A 158 29.11 -24.02 -8.19
CA VAL A 158 29.04 -24.86 -9.39
C VAL A 158 30.22 -24.59 -10.33
N ASN A 159 30.71 -23.36 -10.37
CA ASN A 159 31.71 -22.92 -11.35
C ASN A 159 33.16 -23.13 -10.86
N GLY A 160 33.35 -23.31 -9.55
CA GLY A 160 34.62 -23.58 -8.89
C GLY A 160 35.55 -22.37 -8.79
N ASP A 161 35.02 -21.15 -8.83
CA ASP A 161 35.79 -19.90 -8.75
C ASP A 161 36.15 -19.51 -7.30
N GLY A 162 35.64 -20.25 -6.32
CA GLY A 162 35.90 -20.04 -4.90
C GLY A 162 34.93 -19.07 -4.22
N VAL A 163 33.89 -18.61 -4.91
CA VAL A 163 32.79 -17.81 -4.36
C VAL A 163 31.51 -18.63 -4.45
N PRO A 164 30.77 -18.83 -3.35
CA PRO A 164 29.50 -19.55 -3.42
C PRO A 164 28.48 -18.86 -4.34
N ASP A 165 27.75 -19.65 -5.15
CA ASP A 165 26.76 -19.16 -6.12
C ASP A 165 25.68 -18.28 -5.45
N TYR A 166 25.37 -18.58 -4.17
CA TYR A 166 24.48 -17.78 -3.33
C TYR A 166 24.98 -16.33 -3.16
N VAL A 167 26.28 -16.16 -2.87
CA VAL A 167 26.91 -14.84 -2.69
C VAL A 167 26.93 -14.08 -4.02
N GLU A 168 27.31 -14.74 -5.12
CA GLU A 168 27.28 -14.11 -6.45
C GLU A 168 25.86 -13.70 -6.84
N ARG A 169 24.85 -14.53 -6.51
CA ARG A 169 23.44 -14.23 -6.77
C ARG A 169 22.99 -13.02 -5.97
N PHE A 170 23.32 -12.93 -4.68
CA PHE A 170 22.96 -11.79 -3.85
C PHE A 170 23.64 -10.50 -4.36
N ALA A 171 24.92 -10.58 -4.74
CA ALA A 171 25.64 -9.45 -5.30
C ALA A 171 25.00 -8.90 -6.59
N ARG A 172 24.48 -9.78 -7.47
CA ARG A 172 23.70 -9.38 -8.66
C ARG A 172 22.35 -8.74 -8.32
N ILE A 173 21.69 -9.22 -7.27
CA ILE A 173 20.42 -8.64 -6.78
C ILE A 173 20.67 -7.22 -6.26
N LEU A 174 21.73 -7.02 -5.47
CA LEU A 174 22.12 -5.71 -4.96
C LEU A 174 22.44 -4.72 -6.10
N ASP A 175 23.19 -5.15 -7.11
CA ASP A 175 23.45 -4.34 -8.31
C ASP A 175 22.16 -3.95 -9.05
N ASN A 176 21.17 -4.84 -9.10
CA ASN A 176 19.87 -4.54 -9.68
C ASN A 176 19.10 -3.50 -8.86
N VAL A 177 19.09 -3.63 -7.54
CA VAL A 177 18.46 -2.67 -6.63
C VAL A 177 19.11 -1.29 -6.75
N TRP A 178 20.45 -1.22 -6.75
CA TRP A 178 21.18 0.03 -7.00
C TRP A 178 20.76 0.67 -8.33
N THR A 179 20.69 -0.12 -9.40
CA THR A 179 20.28 0.38 -10.72
C THR A 179 18.89 1.00 -10.66
N ASN A 180 17.93 0.36 -9.98
CA ASN A 180 16.57 0.87 -9.87
C ASN A 180 16.51 2.13 -9.01
N GLU A 181 16.98 2.09 -7.77
CA GLU A 181 16.83 3.21 -6.83
C GLU A 181 17.69 4.42 -7.21
N ILE A 182 18.95 4.20 -7.59
CA ILE A 182 19.87 5.30 -7.89
C ILE A 182 19.71 5.77 -9.34
N GLU A 183 19.80 4.86 -10.31
CA GLU A 183 19.94 5.26 -11.72
C GLU A 183 18.59 5.51 -12.40
N LEU A 184 17.54 4.76 -12.05
CA LEU A 184 16.21 4.92 -12.65
C LEU A 184 15.31 5.87 -11.84
N MET A 185 15.29 5.74 -10.52
CA MET A 185 14.45 6.58 -9.66
C MET A 185 15.13 7.90 -9.27
N GLY A 186 16.45 8.00 -9.42
CA GLY A 186 17.18 9.27 -9.27
C GLY A 186 17.48 9.67 -7.83
N TYR A 187 17.48 8.71 -6.90
CA TYR A 187 17.97 8.96 -5.55
C TYR A 187 19.50 9.12 -5.53
N ASP A 188 20.02 9.80 -4.50
CA ASP A 188 21.45 9.98 -4.34
C ASP A 188 22.13 8.68 -3.92
N ALA A 189 23.21 8.33 -4.62
CA ALA A 189 24.06 7.21 -4.25
C ALA A 189 24.63 7.39 -2.84
N PRO A 190 24.60 6.35 -1.98
CA PRO A 190 25.28 6.36 -0.71
C PRO A 190 26.76 6.75 -0.84
N PRO A 191 27.27 7.66 -0.01
CA PRO A 191 28.66 8.07 -0.06
C PRO A 191 29.57 6.92 0.39
N SER A 192 30.75 6.83 -0.19
CA SER A 192 31.76 5.82 0.17
C SER A 192 32.40 6.12 1.53
N ASP A 193 32.66 5.08 2.34
CA ASP A 193 33.49 5.14 3.55
C ASP A 193 35.01 5.04 3.28
N GLY A 194 35.42 5.07 2.01
CA GLY A 194 36.83 5.15 1.62
C GLY A 194 37.51 3.79 1.51
N THR A 195 38.05 3.27 2.61
CA THR A 195 38.74 1.95 2.62
C THR A 195 38.32 1.08 3.80
N GLU A 196 37.37 1.55 4.60
CA GLU A 196 36.71 0.71 5.59
C GLU A 196 35.97 -0.41 4.83
N GLY A 197 35.85 -1.59 5.43
CA GLY A 197 35.36 -2.76 4.68
C GLY A 197 36.32 -3.33 3.63
N GLY A 198 37.45 -2.67 3.38
CA GLY A 198 38.52 -3.13 2.49
C GLY A 198 38.67 -2.32 1.21
N ASP A 199 37.64 -1.60 0.76
CA ASP A 199 37.71 -0.66 -0.36
C ASP A 199 36.60 0.40 -0.30
N CYS A 200 36.32 1.08 -1.42
CA CYS A 200 35.36 2.18 -1.46
C CYS A 200 33.93 1.74 -1.83
N LEU A 201 33.68 0.44 -1.93
CA LEU A 201 32.37 -0.12 -2.27
C LEU A 201 31.48 -0.14 -1.03
N LEU A 202 30.16 -0.12 -1.21
CA LEU A 202 29.24 -0.23 -0.08
C LEU A 202 29.31 -1.63 0.54
N ASP A 203 29.59 -1.68 1.82
CA ASP A 203 29.74 -2.93 2.57
C ASP A 203 28.40 -3.62 2.84
N VAL A 204 28.39 -4.92 2.61
CA VAL A 204 27.31 -5.84 2.93
C VAL A 204 27.86 -7.04 3.67
N TYR A 205 27.27 -7.44 4.79
CA TYR A 205 27.69 -8.62 5.56
C TYR A 205 26.57 -9.66 5.60
N LEU A 206 26.92 -10.93 5.44
CA LEU A 206 25.99 -12.06 5.54
C LEU A 206 26.25 -12.81 6.85
N ALA A 207 25.25 -12.91 7.73
CA ALA A 207 25.37 -13.55 9.04
C ALA A 207 24.07 -14.27 9.43
N ASP A 208 24.11 -15.17 10.42
CA ASP A 208 22.91 -15.85 10.94
C ASP A 208 22.12 -14.87 11.81
N LEU A 209 20.91 -14.51 11.35
CA LEU A 209 20.05 -13.50 11.94
C LEU A 209 18.63 -14.04 12.15
N ASN A 210 17.98 -13.66 13.24
CA ASN A 210 16.52 -13.88 13.39
C ASN A 210 15.71 -12.72 12.76
N ALA A 211 16.21 -12.19 11.65
CA ALA A 211 15.64 -11.07 10.90
C ALA A 211 16.04 -11.21 9.42
N TYR A 212 15.31 -10.59 8.48
CA TYR A 212 15.76 -10.61 7.07
C TYR A 212 17.10 -9.85 6.92
N GLY A 213 17.20 -8.72 7.61
CA GLY A 213 18.38 -7.87 7.58
C GLY A 213 18.19 -6.59 8.38
N TYR A 214 19.20 -5.74 8.31
CA TYR A 214 19.15 -4.38 8.81
C TYR A 214 20.22 -3.50 8.18
N THR A 215 19.97 -2.20 8.23
CA THR A 215 20.87 -1.13 7.82
C THR A 215 21.32 -0.34 9.03
N GLN A 216 22.62 -0.04 9.11
CA GLN A 216 23.21 0.50 10.31
C GLN A 216 24.03 1.76 10.02
N ILE A 217 23.85 2.79 10.87
CA ILE A 217 24.69 3.99 10.97
C ILE A 217 24.90 4.36 12.45
N ASP A 218 26.06 4.90 12.83
CA ASP A 218 26.32 5.38 14.20
C ASP A 218 25.88 6.86 14.33
N GLU A 219 25.36 7.27 15.51
CA GLU A 219 24.81 8.62 15.74
C GLU A 219 25.81 9.74 15.44
N ASP A 220 27.10 9.50 15.71
CA ASP A 220 28.20 10.44 15.49
C ASP A 220 28.89 10.24 14.12
N ASP A 221 28.49 9.22 13.36
CA ASP A 221 29.13 8.88 12.10
C ASP A 221 28.46 9.59 10.91
N PRO A 222 29.24 10.01 9.90
CA PRO A 222 28.66 10.51 8.66
C PRO A 222 27.94 9.39 7.90
N ALA A 223 26.97 9.75 7.06
CA ALA A 223 26.21 8.80 6.23
C ALA A 223 27.07 7.88 5.36
N SER A 224 28.33 8.25 5.10
CA SER A 224 29.27 7.38 4.40
C SER A 224 29.60 6.09 5.15
N MET A 225 29.41 6.06 6.46
CA MET A 225 29.70 4.92 7.32
C MET A 225 28.53 3.92 7.41
N VAL A 226 27.50 4.10 6.58
CA VAL A 226 26.35 3.17 6.52
C VAL A 226 26.78 1.84 5.93
N TYR A 227 26.25 0.75 6.46
CA TYR A 227 26.45 -0.60 5.94
C TYR A 227 25.21 -1.45 6.19
N MET A 228 25.11 -2.58 5.49
CA MET A 228 23.96 -3.48 5.56
C MET A 228 24.38 -4.87 6.04
N LEU A 229 23.49 -5.53 6.78
CA LEU A 229 23.62 -6.94 7.10
C LEU A 229 22.36 -7.68 6.68
N PHE A 230 22.55 -8.86 6.11
CA PHE A 230 21.47 -9.75 5.69
C PHE A 230 21.65 -11.13 6.28
N GLU A 231 20.54 -11.84 6.38
CA GLU A 231 20.55 -13.24 6.76
C GLU A 231 21.32 -14.07 5.71
N ASN A 232 22.11 -15.03 6.19
CA ASN A 232 23.11 -15.76 5.42
C ASN A 232 22.57 -16.86 4.49
N ASP A 233 21.34 -17.37 4.67
CA ASP A 233 20.77 -18.46 3.87
C ASP A 233 19.23 -18.46 3.64
N PHE A 234 18.47 -17.61 4.35
CA PHE A 234 17.02 -17.51 4.44
C PHE A 234 16.29 -18.86 4.58
N SER A 235 16.96 -19.85 5.19
CA SER A 235 16.52 -21.25 5.16
C SER A 235 15.59 -21.62 6.31
N LEU A 236 15.51 -20.79 7.35
CA LEU A 236 14.77 -21.08 8.58
C LEU A 236 13.71 -20.02 8.90
N TYR A 237 12.44 -20.45 8.93
CA TYR A 237 11.30 -19.71 9.48
C TYR A 237 10.88 -18.42 8.77
N PHE A 238 11.38 -18.16 7.55
CA PHE A 238 10.90 -17.05 6.71
C PHE A 238 9.49 -17.32 6.15
N PRO A 239 8.61 -16.30 6.12
CA PRO A 239 7.30 -16.47 5.53
C PRO A 239 7.41 -16.73 4.01
N PRO A 240 6.48 -17.50 3.44
CA PRO A 240 6.48 -17.76 2.01
C PRO A 240 6.18 -16.49 1.23
N ASN A 241 6.63 -16.47 -0.02
CA ASN A 241 6.37 -15.40 -0.97
C ASN A 241 6.04 -16.00 -2.35
N SER A 242 5.68 -15.16 -3.32
CA SER A 242 5.24 -15.63 -4.64
C SER A 242 6.34 -15.61 -5.71
N ASP A 243 7.61 -15.43 -5.33
CA ASP A 243 8.69 -15.33 -6.30
C ASP A 243 8.79 -16.61 -7.16
N PRO A 244 8.85 -16.49 -8.50
CA PRO A 244 8.90 -17.66 -9.38
C PRO A 244 10.20 -18.48 -9.25
N GLU A 245 11.25 -17.93 -8.66
CA GLU A 245 12.52 -18.60 -8.38
C GLU A 245 12.58 -19.20 -6.97
N GLY A 246 11.52 -19.03 -6.17
CA GLY A 246 11.33 -19.62 -4.84
C GLY A 246 11.58 -18.67 -3.68
N ASP A 247 11.10 -19.07 -2.50
CA ASP A 247 10.99 -18.21 -1.31
C ASP A 247 12.31 -17.54 -0.91
N VAL A 248 13.42 -18.28 -0.91
CA VAL A 248 14.76 -17.76 -0.56
C VAL A 248 15.17 -16.63 -1.49
N ILE A 249 14.98 -16.81 -2.81
CA ILE A 249 15.34 -15.78 -3.80
C ILE A 249 14.43 -14.57 -3.67
N GLY A 250 13.13 -14.78 -3.42
CA GLY A 250 12.18 -13.72 -3.12
C GLY A 250 12.62 -12.91 -1.89
N ALA A 251 13.00 -13.57 -0.80
CA ALA A 251 13.46 -12.94 0.43
C ALA A 251 14.73 -12.09 0.21
N MET A 252 15.71 -12.60 -0.54
CA MET A 252 16.92 -11.85 -0.92
C MET A 252 16.59 -10.59 -1.73
N LYS A 253 15.64 -10.67 -2.67
CA LYS A 253 15.21 -9.54 -3.51
C LYS A 253 14.59 -8.43 -2.68
N VAL A 254 13.62 -8.77 -1.84
CA VAL A 254 12.86 -7.77 -1.06
C VAL A 254 13.72 -7.14 0.02
N VAL A 255 14.55 -7.93 0.74
CA VAL A 255 15.43 -7.35 1.77
C VAL A 255 16.50 -6.44 1.17
N ALA A 256 17.04 -6.79 -0.01
CA ALA A 256 17.99 -5.93 -0.70
C ALA A 256 17.37 -4.56 -1.03
N ALA A 257 16.14 -4.55 -1.56
CA ALA A 257 15.41 -3.31 -1.85
C ALA A 257 15.10 -2.51 -0.58
N HIS A 258 14.60 -3.18 0.47
CA HIS A 258 14.21 -2.53 1.72
C HIS A 258 15.39 -1.86 2.43
N GLU A 259 16.46 -2.62 2.64
CA GLU A 259 17.62 -2.15 3.40
C GLU A 259 18.50 -1.21 2.59
N PHE A 260 18.66 -1.44 1.28
CA PHE A 260 19.38 -0.48 0.46
C PHE A 260 18.69 0.88 0.45
N PHE A 261 17.34 0.91 0.44
CA PHE A 261 16.62 2.18 0.54
C PHE A 261 16.86 2.90 1.87
N HIS A 262 17.03 2.18 2.99
CA HIS A 262 17.44 2.80 4.25
C HIS A 262 18.80 3.49 4.17
N THR A 263 19.75 3.00 3.35
CA THR A 263 21.04 3.68 3.14
C THR A 263 20.85 5.05 2.47
N ILE A 264 19.82 5.20 1.64
CA ILE A 264 19.43 6.47 1.01
C ILE A 264 18.78 7.38 2.04
N GLN A 265 17.86 6.84 2.83
CA GLN A 265 17.12 7.60 3.85
C GLN A 265 18.03 8.13 4.96
N PHE A 266 19.04 7.36 5.40
CA PHE A 266 19.99 7.81 6.43
C PHE A 266 20.90 8.96 5.97
N GLN A 267 21.05 9.18 4.66
CA GLN A 267 21.69 10.41 4.14
C GLN A 267 20.80 11.64 4.32
N ILE A 268 19.48 11.44 4.41
CA ILE A 268 18.48 12.50 4.49
C ILE A 268 18.17 12.81 5.97
N THR A 269 17.93 11.80 6.80
CA THR A 269 17.55 11.99 8.20
C THR A 269 17.95 10.81 9.08
N ALA A 270 18.41 11.12 10.30
CA ALA A 270 18.61 10.15 11.38
C ALA A 270 17.47 10.22 12.43
N ASP A 271 16.51 11.12 12.28
CA ASP A 271 15.37 11.25 13.20
C ASP A 271 14.29 10.20 12.85
N ILE A 272 14.53 8.98 13.33
CA ILE A 272 13.62 7.85 13.18
C ILE A 272 12.33 8.02 14.00
N CYS A 273 12.31 8.85 15.06
CA CYS A 273 11.10 9.08 15.83
C CYS A 273 10.07 9.88 15.02
N THR A 274 10.54 10.87 14.28
CA THR A 274 9.68 11.69 13.45
C THR A 274 9.40 11.05 12.09
N ASN A 275 10.38 10.36 11.51
CA ASN A 275 10.32 9.89 10.11
C ASN A 275 10.24 8.38 9.94
N GLY A 276 10.41 7.60 11.01
CA GLY A 276 10.52 6.14 10.95
C GLY A 276 9.29 5.44 10.37
N TRP A 277 8.09 5.98 10.62
CA TRP A 277 6.86 5.45 10.01
C TRP A 277 6.93 5.47 8.47
N TRP A 278 7.47 6.56 7.90
CA TRP A 278 7.60 6.75 6.47
C TRP A 278 8.81 6.00 5.92
N MET A 279 9.91 5.91 6.69
CA MET A 279 11.07 5.08 6.35
C MET A 279 10.65 3.63 6.09
N GLU A 280 10.03 2.98 7.07
CA GLU A 280 9.62 1.57 6.94
C GLU A 280 8.51 1.38 5.90
N ALA A 281 7.51 2.28 5.86
CA ALA A 281 6.43 2.18 4.89
C ALA A 281 6.95 2.30 3.44
N SER A 282 7.83 3.26 3.18
CA SER A 282 8.37 3.50 1.82
C SER A 282 9.43 2.47 1.43
N SER A 283 10.20 1.93 2.37
CA SER A 283 11.06 0.76 2.12
C SER A 283 10.24 -0.49 1.79
N THR A 284 9.15 -0.75 2.52
CA THR A 284 8.23 -1.88 2.22
C THR A 284 7.58 -1.71 0.84
N TRP A 285 7.23 -0.48 0.44
CA TRP A 285 6.74 -0.20 -0.91
C TRP A 285 7.82 -0.43 -1.98
N MET A 286 9.08 -0.07 -1.69
CA MET A 286 10.20 -0.26 -2.62
C MET A 286 10.40 -1.73 -3.00
N GLU A 287 10.21 -2.64 -2.04
CA GLU A 287 10.28 -4.09 -2.28
C GLU A 287 9.42 -4.52 -3.45
N ASP A 288 8.14 -4.16 -3.40
CA ASP A 288 7.13 -4.54 -4.37
C ASP A 288 7.23 -3.72 -5.66
N TYR A 289 7.65 -2.45 -5.57
CA TYR A 289 7.89 -1.62 -6.75
C TYR A 289 9.01 -2.18 -7.64
N ILE A 290 10.11 -2.67 -7.04
CA ILE A 290 11.21 -3.28 -7.79
C ILE A 290 10.89 -4.73 -8.16
N TYR A 291 10.23 -5.47 -7.28
CA TYR A 291 9.96 -6.90 -7.43
C TYR A 291 8.47 -7.27 -7.20
N PRO A 292 7.56 -6.86 -8.09
CA PRO A 292 6.11 -7.05 -7.91
C PRO A 292 5.66 -8.52 -7.96
N ASP A 293 6.51 -9.41 -8.46
CA ASP A 293 6.23 -10.85 -8.49
C ASP A 293 6.43 -11.51 -7.11
N VAL A 294 7.03 -10.83 -6.12
CA VAL A 294 7.39 -11.44 -4.82
C VAL A 294 6.23 -11.35 -3.82
N ASN A 295 5.51 -10.23 -3.76
CA ASN A 295 4.36 -10.02 -2.85
C ASN A 295 4.65 -10.33 -1.36
N ASP A 296 5.90 -10.21 -0.89
CA ASP A 296 6.31 -10.49 0.51
C ASP A 296 5.54 -9.61 1.51
N TYR A 297 5.26 -8.36 1.12
CA TYR A 297 4.59 -7.37 1.97
C TYR A 297 3.22 -7.83 2.50
N ILE A 298 2.54 -8.73 1.79
CA ILE A 298 1.22 -9.27 2.16
C ILE A 298 1.26 -10.01 3.50
N ASN A 299 2.41 -10.57 3.87
CA ASN A 299 2.62 -11.19 5.18
C ASN A 299 2.48 -10.20 6.34
N TYR A 300 2.43 -8.88 6.09
CA TYR A 300 2.42 -7.83 7.13
C TYR A 300 1.21 -6.90 7.11
N ILE A 301 0.54 -6.76 5.96
CA ILE A 301 -0.52 -5.74 5.81
C ILE A 301 -1.80 -6.05 6.60
N ASP A 302 -2.06 -7.30 6.97
CA ASP A 302 -3.20 -7.67 7.83
C ASP A 302 -3.26 -6.82 9.11
N TYR A 303 -2.10 -6.49 9.70
CA TYR A 303 -2.00 -5.64 10.89
C TYR A 303 -2.56 -4.24 10.63
N TRP A 304 -2.30 -3.64 9.48
CA TRP A 304 -2.86 -2.35 9.09
C TRP A 304 -4.40 -2.39 9.05
N PHE A 305 -4.96 -3.43 8.44
CA PHE A 305 -6.42 -3.61 8.35
C PHE A 305 -7.07 -3.94 9.70
N GLN A 306 -6.34 -4.61 10.59
CA GLN A 306 -6.81 -4.95 11.94
C GLN A 306 -6.72 -3.78 12.95
N HIS A 307 -5.94 -2.74 12.64
CA HIS A 307 -5.70 -1.61 13.52
C HIS A 307 -6.06 -0.23 12.92
N PRO A 308 -7.26 -0.06 12.33
CA PRO A 308 -7.65 1.19 11.68
C PRO A 308 -7.67 2.42 12.60
N GLN A 309 -7.75 2.18 13.91
CA GLN A 309 -7.75 3.20 14.94
C GLN A 309 -6.40 3.83 15.26
N LEU A 310 -5.33 3.27 14.71
CA LEU A 310 -4.01 3.85 14.86
C LEU A 310 -3.85 5.00 13.86
N PRO A 311 -3.23 6.11 14.27
CA PRO A 311 -2.84 7.18 13.36
C PRO A 311 -2.05 6.67 12.15
N LEU A 312 -2.25 7.27 10.97
CA LEU A 312 -1.48 6.95 9.75
C LEU A 312 0.03 6.91 10.00
N ASN A 313 0.54 7.85 10.78
CA ASN A 313 1.96 8.01 11.10
C ASN A 313 2.38 7.27 12.39
N THR A 314 1.67 6.23 12.79
CA THR A 314 2.03 5.45 13.99
C THR A 314 3.37 4.78 13.79
N TYR A 315 4.32 5.11 14.65
CA TYR A 315 5.62 4.47 14.73
C TYR A 315 6.12 4.49 16.16
N ASP A 316 6.82 3.44 16.54
CA ASP A 316 7.42 3.31 17.84
C ASP A 316 8.94 3.28 17.73
N CYS A 317 9.55 4.46 17.87
CA CYS A 317 11.00 4.57 17.93
C CYS A 317 11.59 4.26 19.31
N THR A 318 10.74 4.05 20.32
CA THR A 318 11.17 3.90 21.71
C THR A 318 11.09 2.47 22.21
N GLY A 319 10.46 1.58 21.43
CA GLY A 319 10.18 0.23 21.88
C GLY A 319 9.29 0.22 23.13
N SER A 320 8.22 1.02 23.11
CA SER A 320 7.25 1.12 24.20
C SER A 320 5.81 0.78 23.78
N ASN A 321 5.54 0.58 22.48
CA ASN A 321 4.23 0.34 21.86
C ASN A 321 4.20 -0.89 20.92
N ALA A 322 3.09 -1.63 20.86
CA ALA A 322 3.04 -3.01 20.31
C ALA A 322 2.77 -3.02 18.81
N HIS A 323 3.04 -1.90 18.16
CA HIS A 323 2.58 -1.57 16.82
C HIS A 323 3.73 -1.64 15.81
N THR A 324 4.70 -2.52 16.06
CA THR A 324 5.93 -2.71 15.29
C THR A 324 5.67 -3.05 13.82
N LEU A 325 4.54 -3.69 13.50
CA LEU A 325 4.16 -4.07 12.14
C LEU A 325 3.31 -3.00 11.41
N PHE A 326 2.77 -2.02 12.13
CA PHE A 326 1.90 -1.01 11.53
C PHE A 326 2.61 -0.14 10.45
N PRO A 327 3.87 0.29 10.63
CA PRO A 327 4.62 1.02 9.60
C PRO A 327 4.75 0.22 8.29
N TYR A 328 5.07 -1.06 8.36
CA TYR A 328 5.15 -1.93 7.18
C TYR A 328 3.80 -2.03 6.47
N GLY A 329 2.71 -2.23 7.22
CA GLY A 329 1.35 -2.25 6.68
C GLY A 329 0.90 -0.90 6.09
N THR A 330 1.51 0.21 6.52
CA THR A 330 1.26 1.55 5.96
C THR A 330 1.74 1.66 4.50
N THR A 331 2.48 0.68 3.98
CA THR A 331 2.76 0.55 2.53
C THR A 331 1.49 0.62 1.68
N ILE A 332 0.32 0.18 2.20
CA ILE A 332 -0.97 0.27 1.50
C ILE A 332 -1.33 1.72 1.16
N TRP A 333 -1.01 2.67 2.04
CA TRP A 333 -1.17 4.09 1.76
C TRP A 333 -0.25 4.55 0.62
N ILE A 334 1.01 4.13 0.65
CA ILE A 334 1.99 4.53 -0.37
C ILE A 334 1.63 3.95 -1.73
N LYS A 335 1.25 2.67 -1.79
CA LYS A 335 0.70 2.04 -3.01
C LYS A 335 -0.49 2.83 -3.53
N HIS A 336 -1.47 3.14 -2.69
CA HIS A 336 -2.62 3.95 -3.08
C HIS A 336 -2.24 5.34 -3.65
N MET A 337 -1.24 6.01 -3.06
CA MET A 337 -0.75 7.29 -3.59
C MET A 337 0.02 7.12 -4.91
N THR A 338 0.82 6.06 -5.05
CA THR A 338 1.63 5.84 -6.26
C THR A 338 0.83 5.30 -7.44
N ASP A 339 -0.27 4.59 -7.21
CA ASP A 339 -1.25 4.24 -8.25
C ASP A 339 -1.87 5.50 -8.88
N LYS A 340 -2.06 6.56 -8.07
CA LYS A 340 -2.71 7.81 -8.49
C LYS A 340 -1.73 8.85 -9.02
N TYR A 341 -0.55 8.95 -8.38
CA TYR A 341 0.40 10.03 -8.57
C TYR A 341 1.78 9.56 -9.04
N GLY A 342 1.94 8.27 -9.35
CA GLY A 342 3.22 7.68 -9.74
C GLY A 342 4.24 7.60 -8.60
N SER A 343 5.36 6.94 -8.87
CA SER A 343 6.47 6.78 -7.92
C SER A 343 7.13 8.11 -7.53
N GLU A 344 6.99 9.15 -8.35
CA GLU A 344 7.50 10.49 -8.08
C GLU A 344 6.93 11.09 -6.79
N PHE A 345 5.75 10.64 -6.33
CA PHE A 345 5.21 11.07 -5.04
C PHE A 345 6.16 10.73 -3.88
N VAL A 346 6.68 9.50 -3.85
CA VAL A 346 7.60 9.06 -2.79
C VAL A 346 8.92 9.82 -2.89
N TYR A 347 9.42 10.00 -4.11
CA TYR A 347 10.64 10.77 -4.39
C TYR A 347 10.52 12.24 -3.93
N ASP A 348 9.39 12.89 -4.24
CA ASP A 348 9.11 14.28 -3.85
C ASP A 348 9.05 14.45 -2.33
N VAL A 349 8.40 13.52 -1.62
CA VAL A 349 8.33 13.56 -0.15
C VAL A 349 9.74 13.48 0.44
N TRP A 350 10.58 12.56 -0.03
CA TRP A 350 11.98 12.45 0.44
C TRP A 350 12.80 13.70 0.11
N ASN A 351 12.61 14.29 -1.08
CA ASN A 351 13.27 15.54 -1.45
C ASN A 351 12.82 16.72 -0.60
N LYS A 352 11.55 16.79 -0.20
CA LYS A 352 11.05 17.82 0.72
C LYS A 352 11.66 17.68 2.10
N ILE A 353 11.75 16.45 2.64
CA ILE A 353 12.46 16.18 3.89
C ILE A 353 13.91 16.65 3.76
N LYS A 354 14.62 16.20 2.71
CA LYS A 354 16.01 16.57 2.44
C LYS A 354 16.22 18.08 2.37
N ALA A 355 15.38 18.81 1.61
CA ALA A 355 15.48 20.25 1.44
C ALA A 355 15.22 21.04 2.73
N GLY A 356 14.40 20.50 3.63
CA GLY A 356 14.03 21.13 4.90
C GLY A 356 14.74 20.57 6.14
N THR A 357 15.74 19.69 5.98
CA THR A 357 16.52 19.18 7.10
C THR A 357 17.24 20.31 7.85
N PRO A 358 17.25 20.27 9.20
CA PRO A 358 16.88 19.15 10.05
C PRO A 358 15.42 19.12 10.54
N TYR A 359 14.51 20.02 10.11
CA TYR A 359 13.22 20.26 10.79
C TYR A 359 11.95 19.99 9.95
N VAL A 360 11.99 19.08 8.98
CA VAL A 360 10.78 18.64 8.25
C VAL A 360 10.44 17.20 8.65
N SER A 361 9.22 17.01 9.13
CA SER A 361 8.68 15.67 9.38
C SER A 361 8.15 15.06 8.10
N ALA A 362 8.21 13.73 7.99
CA ALA A 362 7.63 13.01 6.87
C ALA A 362 6.15 13.33 6.67
N LEU A 363 5.37 13.50 7.75
CA LEU A 363 3.97 13.89 7.64
C LEU A 363 3.79 15.29 7.02
N SER A 364 4.60 16.27 7.44
CA SER A 364 4.55 17.61 6.84
C SER A 364 4.95 17.61 5.37
N ALA A 365 5.96 16.81 5.00
CA ALA A 365 6.39 16.64 3.62
C ALA A 365 5.33 15.95 2.75
N VAL A 366 4.62 14.95 3.29
CA VAL A 366 3.46 14.32 2.64
C VAL A 366 2.36 15.35 2.40
N ILE A 367 1.97 16.13 3.40
CA ILE A 367 0.94 17.17 3.27
C ILE A 367 1.31 18.19 2.19
N GLU A 368 2.57 18.61 2.16
CA GLU A 368 3.05 19.53 1.14
C GLU A 368 3.06 18.90 -0.27
N ALA A 369 3.51 17.64 -0.40
CA ALA A 369 3.50 16.92 -1.67
C ALA A 369 2.08 16.70 -2.23
N LEU A 370 1.10 16.51 -1.34
CA LEU A 370 -0.33 16.47 -1.68
C LEU A 370 -0.85 17.85 -2.09
N THR A 371 -0.46 18.91 -1.38
CA THR A 371 -0.84 20.29 -1.69
C THR A 371 -0.34 20.70 -3.08
N ASP A 372 0.90 20.36 -3.42
CA ASP A 372 1.48 20.60 -4.76
C ASP A 372 0.69 19.89 -5.88
N ARG A 373 0.03 18.79 -5.53
CA ARG A 373 -0.83 18.01 -6.44
C ARG A 373 -2.29 18.48 -6.45
N GLY A 374 -2.62 19.53 -5.69
CA GLY A 374 -3.95 20.12 -5.64
C GLY A 374 -4.98 19.32 -4.84
N THR A 375 -4.52 18.44 -3.94
CA THR A 375 -5.37 17.65 -3.03
C THR A 375 -5.01 17.95 -1.57
N THR A 376 -5.73 17.33 -0.62
CA THR A 376 -5.49 17.47 0.81
C THR A 376 -5.33 16.11 1.47
N LEU A 377 -4.69 16.08 2.64
CA LEU A 377 -4.60 14.87 3.45
C LEU A 377 -5.98 14.31 3.83
N GLU A 378 -6.96 15.19 4.06
CA GLU A 378 -8.34 14.79 4.34
C GLU A 378 -8.96 13.99 3.20
N GLU A 379 -8.91 14.50 1.96
CA GLU A 379 -9.51 13.84 0.80
C GLU A 379 -8.89 12.47 0.54
N GLU A 380 -7.56 12.40 0.57
CA GLU A 380 -6.84 11.15 0.33
C GLU A 380 -7.04 10.15 1.48
N LEU A 381 -7.14 10.60 2.74
CA LEU A 381 -7.49 9.72 3.85
C LEU A 381 -8.91 9.17 3.70
N LYS A 382 -9.90 9.99 3.31
CA LYS A 382 -11.27 9.49 3.06
C LYS A 382 -11.27 8.41 1.98
N GLU A 383 -10.58 8.66 0.86
CA GLU A 383 -10.47 7.72 -0.26
C GLU A 383 -9.81 6.40 0.17
N LEU A 384 -8.66 6.47 0.87
CA LEU A 384 -7.96 5.30 1.40
C LEU A 384 -8.83 4.46 2.34
N ARG A 385 -9.54 5.12 3.28
CA ARG A 385 -10.37 4.40 4.26
C ARG A 385 -11.59 3.75 3.61
N VAL A 386 -12.09 4.30 2.51
CA VAL A 386 -13.09 3.61 1.66
C VAL A 386 -12.47 2.43 0.93
N ALA A 387 -11.30 2.61 0.30
CA ALA A 387 -10.59 1.57 -0.43
C ALA A 387 -10.27 0.35 0.45
N ASN A 388 -9.95 0.57 1.73
CA ASN A 388 -9.74 -0.49 2.72
C ASN A 388 -10.93 -1.44 2.89
N VAL A 389 -12.17 -0.98 2.65
CA VAL A 389 -13.39 -1.80 2.75
C VAL A 389 -13.74 -2.41 1.39
N THR A 390 -13.60 -1.62 0.33
CA THR A 390 -14.04 -2.00 -1.02
C THR A 390 -13.03 -2.85 -1.76
N MET A 391 -11.79 -2.93 -1.25
CA MET A 391 -10.67 -3.69 -1.84
C MET A 391 -10.41 -3.26 -3.29
N THR A 392 -10.43 -1.97 -3.55
CA THR A 392 -10.23 -1.38 -4.90
C THR A 392 -8.76 -1.18 -5.24
N TYR A 393 -7.90 -2.06 -4.71
CA TYR A 393 -6.47 -2.08 -4.96
C TYR A 393 -6.17 -2.92 -6.20
N GLU A 394 -5.13 -2.59 -6.97
CA GLU A 394 -4.68 -3.40 -8.10
C GLU A 394 -4.39 -4.85 -7.66
N ASP A 395 -3.75 -4.99 -6.50
CA ASP A 395 -3.31 -6.27 -5.94
C ASP A 395 -4.36 -6.93 -5.02
N ALA A 396 -5.60 -6.44 -5.04
CA ALA A 396 -6.66 -6.94 -4.17
C ALA A 396 -6.91 -8.45 -4.31
N TYR A 397 -6.60 -9.03 -5.47
CA TYR A 397 -6.62 -10.48 -5.67
C TYR A 397 -5.79 -11.20 -4.60
N TRP A 398 -4.54 -10.78 -4.40
CA TRP A 398 -3.64 -11.43 -3.45
C TRP A 398 -4.12 -11.28 -2.01
N TYR A 399 -4.72 -10.14 -1.66
CA TYR A 399 -5.25 -9.90 -0.30
C TYR A 399 -6.37 -10.89 0.04
N GLN A 400 -7.10 -11.35 -0.97
CA GLN A 400 -8.20 -12.29 -0.84
C GLN A 400 -7.77 -13.76 -1.03
N SER A 401 -6.62 -14.01 -1.67
CA SER A 401 -6.16 -15.37 -2.03
C SER A 401 -4.83 -15.78 -1.41
N TRP A 402 -4.26 -15.02 -0.46
CA TRP A 402 -2.92 -15.27 0.08
C TRP A 402 -2.73 -16.68 0.67
N GLN A 403 -3.80 -17.28 1.22
CA GLN A 403 -3.80 -18.67 1.70
C GLN A 403 -3.38 -19.71 0.64
N SER A 404 -3.41 -19.35 -0.64
CA SER A 404 -2.95 -20.22 -1.74
C SER A 404 -1.42 -20.28 -1.87
N VAL A 405 -0.73 -19.28 -1.30
CA VAL A 405 0.74 -19.20 -1.20
C VAL A 405 1.15 -19.60 0.21
N ASN A 406 0.53 -18.99 1.22
CA ASN A 406 0.80 -19.26 2.62
C ASN A 406 -0.20 -20.28 3.21
N ASN A 407 0.25 -21.52 3.37
CA ASN A 407 -0.57 -22.65 3.83
C ASN A 407 -0.89 -22.64 5.34
N ASP A 408 -0.68 -21.54 6.06
CA ASP A 408 -1.13 -21.42 7.44
C ASP A 408 -2.67 -21.51 7.49
N PRO A 409 -3.24 -22.53 8.17
CA PRO A 409 -4.68 -22.73 8.22
C PRO A 409 -5.44 -21.61 8.96
N ASN A 410 -4.74 -20.71 9.64
CA ASN A 410 -5.33 -19.57 10.34
C ASN A 410 -5.39 -18.30 9.48
N LEU A 411 -4.78 -18.30 8.28
CA LEU A 411 -4.85 -17.19 7.37
C LEU A 411 -6.18 -17.20 6.62
N GLY A 412 -6.97 -16.16 6.84
CA GLY A 412 -8.14 -15.84 6.02
C GLY A 412 -7.85 -14.71 5.03
N PRO A 413 -8.85 -14.35 4.21
CA PRO A 413 -8.81 -13.12 3.44
C PRO A 413 -8.57 -11.91 4.36
N ILE A 414 -7.80 -10.95 3.86
CA ILE A 414 -7.54 -9.72 4.60
C ILE A 414 -8.83 -8.89 4.63
N GLU A 415 -9.25 -8.51 5.82
CA GLU A 415 -10.46 -7.72 6.06
C GLU A 415 -10.18 -6.64 7.10
N VAL A 416 -10.86 -5.49 6.96
CA VAL A 416 -10.79 -4.42 7.96
C VAL A 416 -11.47 -4.85 9.27
N ALA A 417 -10.86 -4.51 10.40
CA ALA A 417 -11.48 -4.68 11.70
C ALA A 417 -12.59 -3.65 11.93
N TYR A 418 -13.77 -4.14 12.30
CA TYR A 418 -14.92 -3.30 12.61
C TYR A 418 -15.00 -3.02 14.11
N SER A 419 -15.19 -1.74 14.46
CA SER A 419 -15.43 -1.29 15.84
C SER A 419 -16.85 -1.62 16.31
N GLY A 420 -17.79 -1.78 15.38
CA GLY A 420 -19.14 -2.29 15.66
C GLY A 420 -19.67 -3.13 14.51
N ILE A 421 -20.14 -4.34 14.79
CA ILE A 421 -20.74 -5.26 13.82
C ILE A 421 -22.16 -5.59 14.26
N ASN A 422 -23.13 -5.26 13.43
CA ASN A 422 -24.54 -5.56 13.66
C ASN A 422 -25.06 -6.51 12.58
N THR A 423 -24.81 -7.81 12.77
CA THR A 423 -25.44 -8.86 11.98
C THR A 423 -26.94 -8.92 12.31
N ASP A 424 -27.80 -8.97 11.29
CA ASP A 424 -29.27 -8.98 11.44
C ASP A 424 -29.86 -7.71 12.10
N PHE A 425 -29.39 -6.54 11.69
CA PHE A 425 -29.80 -5.26 12.26
C PHE A 425 -31.29 -4.95 11.99
N SER A 426 -32.13 -5.03 13.03
CA SER A 426 -33.59 -4.89 12.89
C SER A 426 -34.23 -3.71 13.64
N SER A 427 -33.46 -2.96 14.45
CA SER A 427 -33.99 -1.88 15.28
C SER A 427 -33.06 -0.66 15.33
N SER A 428 -32.14 -0.60 16.30
CA SER A 428 -31.23 0.53 16.49
C SER A 428 -29.95 0.09 17.20
N ALA A 429 -28.83 0.75 16.89
CA ALA A 429 -27.57 0.64 17.62
C ALA A 429 -27.04 2.04 17.89
N ALA A 430 -26.48 2.24 19.08
CA ALA A 430 -25.87 3.51 19.47
C ALA A 430 -24.49 3.24 20.04
N TYR A 431 -23.53 4.08 19.65
CA TYR A 431 -22.16 4.11 20.12
C TYR A 431 -21.93 5.50 20.68
N ALA A 432 -21.65 5.59 21.98
CA ALA A 432 -21.49 6.87 22.65
C ALA A 432 -20.03 7.10 23.04
N ASN A 433 -19.58 8.35 22.89
CA ASN A 433 -18.27 8.87 23.27
C ASN A 433 -17.12 8.03 22.70
N VAL A 434 -17.22 7.67 21.42
CA VAL A 434 -16.18 6.90 20.72
C VAL A 434 -15.01 7.82 20.45
N SER A 435 -13.82 7.47 20.97
CA SER A 435 -12.60 8.21 20.71
C SER A 435 -11.99 7.87 19.35
N LEU A 436 -11.42 8.91 18.71
CA LEU A 436 -10.81 8.84 17.40
C LEU A 436 -9.49 9.61 17.39
N SER A 437 -8.37 8.88 17.41
CA SER A 437 -7.03 9.46 17.36
C SER A 437 -6.80 10.27 16.07
N PRO A 438 -5.84 11.20 16.03
CA PRO A 438 -5.42 11.87 14.79
C PRO A 438 -5.15 10.88 13.67
N LEU A 439 -5.46 11.23 12.42
CA LEU A 439 -5.18 10.44 11.21
C LEU A 439 -5.73 8.99 11.21
N SER A 440 -6.72 8.70 12.07
CA SER A 440 -7.26 7.35 12.28
C SER A 440 -8.71 7.22 11.81
N ALA A 441 -9.21 5.98 11.77
CA ALA A 441 -10.60 5.69 11.40
C ALA A 441 -11.23 4.63 12.31
N ARG A 442 -12.57 4.59 12.32
CA ARG A 442 -13.37 3.51 12.89
C ARG A 442 -14.34 3.00 11.85
N TYR A 443 -14.69 1.73 11.90
CA TYR A 443 -15.58 1.09 10.92
C TYR A 443 -16.77 0.46 11.64
N PHE A 444 -17.98 0.82 11.22
CA PHE A 444 -19.23 0.27 11.77
C PHE A 444 -20.02 -0.39 10.65
N SER A 445 -20.26 -1.69 10.77
CA SER A 445 -20.99 -2.47 9.77
C SER A 445 -22.40 -2.81 10.26
N PHE A 446 -23.38 -2.59 9.38
CA PHE A 446 -24.78 -2.93 9.57
C PHE A 446 -25.22 -3.83 8.43
N SER A 447 -25.65 -5.06 8.74
CA SER A 447 -26.19 -5.97 7.73
C SER A 447 -27.71 -5.82 7.64
N SER A 448 -28.24 -5.82 6.42
CA SER A 448 -29.65 -5.53 6.15
C SER A 448 -30.59 -6.52 6.86
N PRO A 449 -31.71 -6.05 7.44
CA PRO A 449 -32.73 -6.96 7.95
C PRO A 449 -33.45 -7.72 6.82
N GLN A 450 -34.17 -8.78 7.20
CA GLN A 450 -35.05 -9.54 6.30
C GLN A 450 -36.20 -8.70 5.71
N ALA A 451 -36.50 -7.52 6.26
CA ALA A 451 -37.55 -6.62 5.79
C ALA A 451 -37.00 -5.51 4.90
N THR A 452 -37.86 -4.86 4.11
CA THR A 452 -37.52 -3.66 3.32
C THR A 452 -37.63 -2.41 4.17
N GLY A 453 -36.64 -1.52 4.11
CA GLY A 453 -36.68 -0.27 4.86
C GLY A 453 -35.53 0.68 4.57
N TYR A 454 -35.33 1.58 5.52
CA TYR A 454 -34.39 2.69 5.51
C TYR A 454 -33.48 2.55 6.72
N LEU A 455 -32.18 2.71 6.50
CA LEU A 455 -31.20 2.90 7.57
C LEU A 455 -30.98 4.40 7.74
N ASN A 456 -31.29 4.93 8.91
CA ASN A 456 -30.92 6.29 9.31
C ASN A 456 -29.65 6.19 10.13
N VAL A 457 -28.67 7.03 9.84
CA VAL A 457 -27.42 7.13 10.59
C VAL A 457 -27.28 8.58 11.02
N ASP A 458 -27.30 8.80 12.32
CA ASP A 458 -27.07 10.08 12.97
C ASP A 458 -25.69 10.10 13.62
N PHE A 459 -24.96 11.19 13.43
CA PHE A 459 -23.61 11.39 13.92
C PHE A 459 -23.52 12.74 14.64
N ASP A 460 -22.95 12.73 15.83
CA ASP A 460 -22.63 13.93 16.61
C ASP A 460 -21.13 13.91 16.93
N GLY A 461 -20.37 14.80 16.31
CA GLY A 461 -18.91 14.74 16.31
C GLY A 461 -18.25 15.93 17.00
N GLY A 462 -17.05 15.70 17.53
CA GLY A 462 -16.12 16.72 18.01
C GLY A 462 -14.75 16.55 17.36
N GLY A 463 -14.13 17.66 16.94
CA GLY A 463 -12.80 17.68 16.30
C GLY A 463 -12.85 17.83 14.78
N ASN A 464 -11.92 17.22 14.07
CA ASN A 464 -11.85 17.27 12.60
C ASN A 464 -12.15 15.88 12.05
N ILE A 465 -13.45 15.57 11.95
CA ILE A 465 -13.92 14.26 11.54
C ILE A 465 -14.74 14.41 10.26
N SER A 466 -14.49 13.52 9.30
CA SER A 466 -15.33 13.32 8.11
C SER A 466 -15.91 11.91 8.17
N VAL A 467 -17.12 11.72 7.66
CA VAL A 467 -17.84 10.44 7.82
C VAL A 467 -18.20 9.88 6.47
N MET A 468 -17.53 8.82 6.05
CA MET A 468 -17.85 8.11 4.81
C MET A 468 -18.89 7.02 5.07
N VAL A 469 -19.82 6.81 4.13
CA VAL A 469 -20.84 5.77 4.22
C VAL A 469 -20.86 4.98 2.91
N ILE A 470 -20.69 3.66 3.03
CA ILE A 470 -20.63 2.72 1.91
C ILE A 470 -21.87 1.83 1.94
N GLY A 471 -22.63 1.79 0.86
CA GLY A 471 -23.69 0.82 0.62
C GLY A 471 -23.20 -0.30 -0.28
N LEU A 472 -22.95 -1.48 0.27
CA LEU A 472 -22.52 -2.67 -0.47
C LEU A 472 -23.74 -3.38 -1.08
N LYS A 473 -23.67 -3.68 -2.38
CA LYS A 473 -24.80 -4.17 -3.16
C LYS A 473 -24.90 -5.69 -3.13
N THR A 474 -26.12 -6.21 -3.08
CA THR A 474 -26.38 -7.66 -3.18
C THR A 474 -25.92 -8.25 -4.53
N SER A 475 -25.95 -7.44 -5.60
CA SER A 475 -25.48 -7.81 -6.94
C SER A 475 -23.95 -7.78 -7.12
N GLY A 476 -23.21 -7.40 -6.07
CA GLY A 476 -21.81 -6.99 -6.18
C GLY A 476 -21.67 -5.50 -6.53
N GLY A 477 -20.53 -4.92 -6.14
CA GLY A 477 -20.27 -3.48 -6.21
C GLY A 477 -20.77 -2.71 -4.99
N TYR A 478 -20.59 -1.40 -5.02
CA TYR A 478 -20.89 -0.51 -3.90
C TYR A 478 -21.26 0.89 -4.39
N ASP A 479 -21.95 1.65 -3.55
CA ASP A 479 -22.06 3.11 -3.65
C ASP A 479 -21.42 3.75 -2.41
N VAL A 480 -20.83 4.93 -2.58
CA VAL A 480 -20.17 5.68 -1.51
C VAL A 480 -20.79 7.07 -1.45
N THR A 481 -20.97 7.56 -0.23
CA THR A 481 -21.23 8.97 0.05
C THR A 481 -20.34 9.44 1.20
N GLU A 482 -20.12 10.74 1.27
CA GLU A 482 -19.74 11.41 2.52
C GLU A 482 -21.02 11.92 3.20
N MET A 483 -21.10 11.82 4.52
CA MET A 483 -22.15 12.45 5.33
C MET A 483 -21.73 13.90 5.60
N LEU A 484 -22.58 14.84 5.23
CA LEU A 484 -22.35 16.25 5.53
C LEU A 484 -22.51 16.52 7.02
N LEU A 485 -21.51 17.17 7.60
CA LEU A 485 -21.56 17.66 8.96
C LEU A 485 -21.86 19.18 8.95
N ASN A 486 -22.70 19.62 9.89
CA ASN A 486 -23.00 21.03 10.08
C ASN A 486 -21.89 21.75 10.88
N GLY A 487 -22.06 23.05 11.14
CA GLY A 487 -21.06 23.84 11.90
C GLY A 487 -20.82 23.39 13.35
N ASN A 488 -21.63 22.48 13.88
CA ASN A 488 -21.42 21.81 15.17
C ASN A 488 -20.83 20.39 15.01
N ASN A 489 -20.40 20.01 13.80
CA ASN A 489 -19.96 18.66 13.43
C ASN A 489 -21.02 17.55 13.55
N ASN A 490 -22.30 17.91 13.47
CA ASN A 490 -23.38 16.94 13.51
C ASN A 490 -23.90 16.68 12.10
N GLY A 491 -24.19 15.42 11.78
CA GLY A 491 -24.64 14.99 10.47
C GLY A 491 -25.66 13.87 10.55
N SER A 492 -26.41 13.68 9.47
CA SER A 492 -27.36 12.56 9.35
C SER A 492 -27.48 12.14 7.90
N VAL A 493 -27.50 10.83 7.65
CA VAL A 493 -27.74 10.25 6.33
C VAL A 493 -28.77 9.13 6.38
N ILE A 494 -29.61 9.08 5.36
CA ILE A 494 -30.64 8.07 5.18
C ILE A 494 -30.30 7.22 3.95
N ILE A 495 -30.12 5.91 4.17
CA ILE A 495 -29.88 4.93 3.11
C ILE A 495 -31.19 4.19 2.81
N ALA A 496 -31.81 4.51 1.67
CA ALA A 496 -32.99 3.80 1.20
C ALA A 496 -32.63 2.44 0.58
N GLY A 497 -33.47 1.43 0.80
CA GLY A 497 -33.25 0.11 0.23
C GLY A 497 -32.18 -0.71 0.95
N PHE A 498 -32.00 -0.44 2.24
CA PHE A 498 -31.31 -1.32 3.18
C PHE A 498 -32.29 -2.39 3.66
N GLY A 499 -32.31 -3.55 3.02
CA GLY A 499 -33.29 -4.60 3.30
C GLY A 499 -33.30 -5.69 2.24
N SER A 500 -33.97 -6.82 2.51
CA SER A 500 -33.95 -8.02 1.64
C SER A 500 -34.38 -7.83 0.18
N SER A 501 -35.18 -6.80 -0.12
CA SER A 501 -35.61 -6.45 -1.48
C SER A 501 -34.97 -5.18 -2.03
N GLY A 502 -34.10 -4.53 -1.25
CA GLY A 502 -33.35 -3.35 -1.66
C GLY A 502 -31.98 -3.69 -2.24
N PRO A 503 -31.29 -2.71 -2.86
CA PRO A 503 -29.99 -2.94 -3.49
C PRO A 503 -28.88 -3.24 -2.48
N TYR A 504 -28.98 -2.77 -1.23
CA TYR A 504 -27.90 -2.86 -0.25
C TYR A 504 -28.13 -3.95 0.79
N ASN A 505 -27.20 -4.90 0.88
CA ASN A 505 -27.19 -5.95 1.91
C ASN A 505 -26.35 -5.59 3.14
N ARG A 506 -25.41 -4.64 3.00
CA ARG A 506 -24.53 -4.19 4.07
C ARG A 506 -24.24 -2.71 3.89
N VAL A 507 -24.27 -1.96 4.99
CA VAL A 507 -23.85 -0.56 5.04
C VAL A 507 -22.68 -0.45 6.01
N VAL A 508 -21.64 0.26 5.61
CA VAL A 508 -20.48 0.56 6.45
C VAL A 508 -20.37 2.06 6.67
N VAL A 509 -20.28 2.51 7.92
CA VAL A 509 -20.07 3.91 8.31
C VAL A 509 -18.64 4.06 8.83
N ILE A 510 -17.92 5.05 8.32
CA ILE A 510 -16.48 5.24 8.52
C ILE A 510 -16.21 6.68 8.96
N PRO A 511 -16.24 6.98 10.27
CA PRO A 511 -15.69 8.21 10.80
C PRO A 511 -14.15 8.20 10.66
N VAL A 512 -13.60 9.24 10.05
CA VAL A 512 -12.17 9.44 9.78
C VAL A 512 -11.75 10.76 10.41
N ASN A 513 -10.79 10.72 11.34
CA ASN A 513 -10.18 11.94 11.86
C ASN A 513 -9.03 12.33 10.94
N TYR A 514 -9.16 13.47 10.28
CA TYR A 514 -8.16 14.00 9.35
C TYR A 514 -7.24 15.06 9.98
N SER A 515 -7.39 15.35 11.28
CA SER A 515 -6.42 16.15 12.02
C SER A 515 -5.10 15.39 12.13
N ASP A 516 -4.00 16.13 12.01
CA ASP A 516 -2.64 15.65 12.25
C ASP A 516 -2.22 15.76 13.72
N THR A 517 -2.99 16.45 14.56
CA THR A 517 -2.56 16.86 15.90
C THR A 517 -3.61 16.66 16.99
N THR A 518 -4.90 16.67 16.66
CA THR A 518 -5.98 16.69 17.65
C THR A 518 -6.82 15.43 17.61
N GLU A 519 -7.07 14.84 18.78
CA GLU A 519 -8.06 13.78 18.94
C GLU A 519 -9.47 14.31 18.64
N GLY A 520 -10.33 13.41 18.16
CA GLY A 520 -11.75 13.62 17.99
C GLY A 520 -12.56 12.63 18.83
N SER A 521 -13.84 12.92 18.97
CA SER A 521 -14.80 12.03 19.62
C SER A 521 -16.15 12.12 18.93
N PHE A 522 -16.95 11.07 18.99
CA PHE A 522 -18.30 11.14 18.43
C PHE A 522 -19.30 10.20 19.11
N ASP A 523 -20.57 10.56 18.99
CA ASP A 523 -21.71 9.67 19.16
C ASP A 523 -22.23 9.25 17.76
N LEU A 524 -22.53 7.97 17.60
CA LEU A 524 -23.08 7.41 16.36
C LEU A 524 -24.34 6.61 16.70
N THR A 525 -25.46 6.96 16.10
CA THR A 525 -26.71 6.20 16.21
C THR A 525 -27.16 5.73 14.84
N ALA A 526 -27.38 4.43 14.68
CA ALA A 526 -28.03 3.86 13.52
C ALA A 526 -29.44 3.40 13.92
N SER A 527 -30.44 3.65 13.08
CA SER A 527 -31.82 3.20 13.30
C SER A 527 -32.50 2.75 12.01
N TYR A 528 -33.21 1.62 12.08
CA TYR A 528 -33.92 1.03 10.96
C TYR A 528 -35.41 1.37 11.02
N SER A 529 -35.98 1.79 9.88
CA SER A 529 -37.41 2.04 9.71
C SER A 529 -37.95 1.37 8.45
N THR A 530 -39.16 0.81 8.50
CA THR A 530 -39.83 0.23 7.33
C THR A 530 -40.55 1.26 6.47
N THR A 531 -40.74 2.48 6.99
CA THR A 531 -41.37 3.60 6.28
C THR A 531 -40.55 4.87 6.43
N TYR A 532 -40.28 5.53 5.31
CA TYR A 532 -39.73 6.88 5.32
C TYR A 532 -40.81 7.88 5.71
N ALA A 533 -40.50 8.74 6.68
CA ALA A 533 -41.47 9.65 7.30
C ALA A 533 -41.28 11.13 6.90
N GLY A 534 -40.34 11.45 6.00
CA GLY A 534 -40.07 12.82 5.55
C GLY A 534 -40.58 13.11 4.13
N ASN A 535 -40.56 14.39 3.74
CA ASN A 535 -40.74 14.81 2.35
C ASN A 535 -39.40 15.34 1.82
N ILE A 536 -39.11 15.13 0.54
CA ILE A 536 -37.95 15.78 -0.09
C ILE A 536 -38.24 17.27 -0.16
N ALA A 537 -37.36 18.08 0.42
CA ALA A 537 -37.55 19.52 0.52
C ALA A 537 -36.64 20.30 -0.44
N SER A 538 -35.43 19.81 -0.71
CA SER A 538 -34.48 20.52 -1.58
C SER A 538 -33.38 19.63 -2.18
N VAL A 539 -32.63 20.18 -3.13
CA VAL A 539 -31.36 19.64 -3.63
C VAL A 539 -30.28 20.64 -3.27
N ASP A 540 -29.15 20.17 -2.74
CA ASP A 540 -28.01 20.98 -2.33
C ASP A 540 -26.73 20.55 -3.09
N ILE A 541 -25.75 21.45 -3.16
CA ILE A 541 -24.48 21.28 -3.88
C ILE A 541 -23.34 21.42 -2.88
N LYS A 542 -22.52 20.38 -2.72
CA LYS A 542 -21.30 20.45 -1.89
C LYS A 542 -20.04 20.02 -2.64
N PRO A 543 -18.85 20.55 -2.26
CA PRO A 543 -18.65 21.57 -1.23
C PRO A 543 -19.27 22.94 -1.59
N GLU A 544 -19.88 23.60 -0.61
CA GLU A 544 -20.27 25.03 -0.71
C GLU A 544 -18.97 25.83 -0.72
N VAL A 545 -18.40 26.14 -1.88
CA VAL A 545 -17.09 26.81 -1.91
C VAL A 545 -17.25 28.33 -1.94
N THR A 546 -16.76 29.00 -0.89
CA THR A 546 -16.52 30.46 -0.86
C THR A 546 -15.19 30.87 -1.51
N LEU A 547 -14.31 29.92 -1.86
CA LEU A 547 -13.03 30.19 -2.56
C LEU A 547 -12.52 28.97 -3.35
N LEU A 548 -12.42 29.14 -4.66
CA LEU A 548 -11.82 28.19 -5.60
C LEU A 548 -10.32 28.43 -5.69
N VAL A 549 -9.49 27.42 -5.35
CA VAL A 549 -8.07 27.41 -5.73
C VAL A 549 -8.00 26.82 -7.13
N THR A 550 -7.52 27.61 -8.10
CA THR A 550 -7.27 27.17 -9.47
C THR A 550 -5.78 26.91 -9.62
N GLY A 551 -5.40 25.63 -9.57
CA GLY A 551 -4.08 25.14 -9.99
C GLY A 551 -4.19 24.56 -11.40
N ASP A 552 -3.42 25.11 -12.33
CA ASP A 552 -3.44 24.80 -13.76
C ASP A 552 -2.71 23.45 -14.01
N ASN A 553 -3.41 22.32 -13.86
CA ASN A 553 -2.78 20.98 -13.81
C ASN A 553 -2.94 20.10 -15.05
N GLY A 554 -3.28 20.61 -16.24
CA GLY A 554 -3.25 19.78 -17.47
C GLY A 554 -4.19 18.56 -17.50
N ILE A 555 -4.94 18.29 -16.43
CA ILE A 555 -6.17 17.51 -16.40
C ILE A 555 -7.27 18.54 -16.64
N ASN A 556 -8.10 18.32 -17.67
CA ASN A 556 -9.25 19.17 -18.01
C ASN A 556 -9.86 19.79 -16.76
N SER A 557 -9.98 21.12 -16.73
CA SER A 557 -10.49 21.98 -15.66
C SER A 557 -11.86 21.51 -15.13
N LYS A 558 -11.87 20.40 -14.38
CA LYS A 558 -13.06 19.68 -13.99
C LYS A 558 -13.21 19.76 -12.48
N GLN A 559 -14.07 20.68 -12.05
CA GLN A 559 -14.51 20.75 -10.67
C GLN A 559 -15.61 19.71 -10.48
N GLN A 560 -15.46 18.90 -9.44
CA GLN A 560 -16.42 17.86 -9.06
C GLN A 560 -17.26 18.35 -7.89
N TYR A 561 -18.57 18.17 -7.98
CA TYR A 561 -19.53 18.54 -6.94
C TYR A 561 -20.42 17.35 -6.65
N TYR A 562 -20.68 17.13 -5.37
CA TYR A 562 -21.71 16.23 -4.91
C TYR A 562 -23.04 16.98 -4.83
N LEU A 563 -23.99 16.55 -5.65
CA LEU A 563 -25.38 16.95 -5.60
C LEU A 563 -26.12 16.02 -4.65
N MET A 564 -26.87 16.58 -3.71
CA MET A 564 -27.52 15.80 -2.68
C MET A 564 -28.97 16.20 -2.53
N MET A 565 -29.84 15.22 -2.29
CA MET A 565 -31.21 15.49 -1.91
C MET A 565 -31.30 15.63 -0.41
N MET A 566 -31.98 16.70 0.03
CA MET A 566 -32.24 17.00 1.43
C MET A 566 -33.74 16.91 1.70
N ASP A 567 -34.09 16.28 2.81
CA ASP A 567 -35.47 16.25 3.27
C ASP A 567 -35.90 17.50 4.04
N ASP A 568 -37.18 17.54 4.41
CA ASP A 568 -37.81 18.61 5.20
C ASP A 568 -37.22 18.77 6.61
N ASN A 569 -36.37 17.84 7.04
CA ASN A 569 -35.62 17.90 8.28
C ASN A 569 -34.11 18.13 8.05
N ASN A 570 -33.73 18.54 6.84
CA ASN A 570 -32.35 18.81 6.43
C ASN A 570 -31.41 17.61 6.55
N ARG A 571 -31.92 16.39 6.29
CA ARG A 571 -31.12 15.15 6.26
C ARG A 571 -30.79 14.75 4.83
N GLN A 572 -29.58 14.25 4.60
CA GLN A 572 -29.16 13.74 3.30
C GLN A 572 -29.88 12.42 2.98
N VAL A 573 -30.47 12.33 1.78
CA VAL A 573 -31.21 11.15 1.33
C VAL A 573 -30.49 10.49 0.15
N LEU A 574 -30.05 9.25 0.31
CA LEU A 574 -29.56 8.39 -0.77
C LEU A 574 -30.63 7.39 -1.20
N GLN A 575 -30.99 7.41 -2.48
CA GLN A 575 -32.06 6.57 -3.03
C GLN A 575 -31.75 6.03 -4.43
N ASN A 576 -32.11 4.76 -4.64
CA ASN A 576 -32.13 4.11 -5.96
C ASN A 576 -33.33 4.60 -6.80
N GLY A 577 -33.08 4.95 -8.07
CA GLY A 577 -34.08 5.51 -8.98
C GLY A 577 -34.15 7.05 -8.98
N THR A 578 -33.18 7.72 -8.37
CA THR A 578 -33.01 9.17 -8.49
C THR A 578 -32.45 9.50 -9.87
N ASN A 579 -33.18 10.30 -10.64
CA ASN A 579 -32.70 10.80 -11.93
C ASN A 579 -32.19 12.24 -11.77
N TRP A 580 -30.96 12.47 -12.20
CA TRP A 580 -30.32 13.77 -12.25
C TRP A 580 -30.35 14.34 -13.67
N ALA A 581 -30.71 15.61 -13.81
CA ALA A 581 -30.70 16.34 -15.06
C ALA A 581 -30.27 17.79 -14.84
N ASP A 582 -29.80 18.45 -15.88
CA ASP A 582 -29.44 19.86 -15.85
C ASP A 582 -29.82 20.57 -17.16
N ASN A 583 -29.69 21.90 -17.16
CA ASN A 583 -30.06 22.74 -18.29
C ASN A 583 -28.87 23.19 -19.17
N SER A 584 -27.69 22.60 -19.02
CA SER A 584 -26.41 23.10 -19.56
C SER A 584 -25.54 22.00 -20.20
N PRO A 585 -24.98 22.21 -21.40
CA PRO A 585 -24.07 21.24 -22.00
C PRO A 585 -22.70 21.16 -21.29
N TYR A 586 -22.42 22.05 -20.33
CA TYR A 586 -21.13 22.15 -19.65
C TYR A 586 -21.06 21.35 -18.35
N ILE A 587 -22.17 20.73 -17.94
CA ILE A 587 -22.28 19.93 -16.72
C ILE A 587 -22.50 18.49 -17.16
N ASN A 588 -21.67 17.59 -16.64
CA ASN A 588 -21.88 16.16 -16.81
C ASN A 588 -22.26 15.57 -15.46
N ILE A 589 -23.47 15.00 -15.36
CA ILE A 589 -23.99 14.45 -14.11
C ILE A 589 -24.16 12.94 -14.24
N ASN A 590 -23.66 12.19 -13.26
CA ASN A 590 -23.86 10.74 -13.20
C ASN A 590 -25.10 10.36 -12.37
N GLY A 591 -25.47 9.07 -12.40
CA GLY A 591 -26.62 8.55 -11.65
C GLY A 591 -26.51 8.64 -10.12
N ASN A 592 -25.33 8.96 -9.59
CA ASN A 592 -25.04 9.03 -8.17
C ASN A 592 -25.00 10.48 -7.65
N GLY A 593 -25.39 11.46 -8.48
CA GLY A 593 -25.39 12.87 -8.08
C GLY A 593 -24.02 13.53 -8.14
N LEU A 594 -23.02 12.93 -8.79
CA LEU A 594 -21.76 13.61 -9.05
C LEU A 594 -21.92 14.49 -10.30
N ALA A 595 -21.73 15.79 -10.15
CA ALA A 595 -21.66 16.75 -11.24
C ALA A 595 -20.21 17.15 -11.53
N VAL A 596 -19.81 17.05 -12.78
CA VAL A 596 -18.52 17.49 -13.28
C VAL A 596 -18.73 18.70 -14.18
N LEU A 597 -18.21 19.85 -13.76
CA LEU A 597 -18.25 21.07 -14.58
C LEU A 597 -17.04 21.16 -15.50
N THR A 598 -17.25 21.55 -16.75
CA THR A 598 -16.19 21.72 -17.77
C THR A 598 -15.85 23.19 -18.06
N GLY A 599 -16.14 24.09 -17.12
CA GLY A 599 -15.87 25.53 -17.21
C GLY A 599 -16.62 26.32 -16.11
N THR A 600 -16.39 27.62 -16.02
CA THR A 600 -17.03 28.48 -15.00
C THR A 600 -18.34 29.07 -15.52
N VAL A 601 -19.49 28.63 -15.00
CA VAL A 601 -20.78 29.27 -15.29
C VAL A 601 -21.69 29.26 -14.07
N ALA A 602 -21.88 30.43 -13.46
CA ALA A 602 -22.88 30.64 -12.40
C ALA A 602 -24.30 30.69 -13.00
N GLY A 603 -25.30 30.18 -12.28
CA GLY A 603 -26.72 30.36 -12.64
C GLY A 603 -27.40 29.20 -13.38
N ASN A 604 -26.73 28.06 -13.56
CA ASN A 604 -27.36 26.84 -14.10
C ASN A 604 -28.20 26.14 -13.03
N THR A 605 -29.29 25.47 -13.44
CA THR A 605 -30.20 24.78 -12.52
C THR A 605 -30.11 23.27 -12.71
N ILE A 606 -29.87 22.57 -11.62
CA ILE A 606 -29.89 21.11 -11.55
C ILE A 606 -31.26 20.65 -11.07
N TYR A 607 -31.79 19.59 -11.66
CA TYR A 607 -33.04 18.93 -11.30
C TYR A 607 -32.77 17.52 -10.78
N ALA A 608 -33.37 17.19 -9.64
CA ALA A 608 -33.44 15.82 -9.13
C ALA A 608 -34.90 15.37 -9.10
N SER A 609 -35.16 14.14 -9.53
CA SER A 609 -36.50 13.56 -9.52
C SER A 609 -36.53 12.14 -8.98
N LEU A 610 -37.61 11.86 -8.25
CA LEU A 610 -38.01 10.57 -7.72
C LEU A 610 -39.43 10.26 -8.16
N LEU A 611 -39.84 8.99 -8.11
CA LEU A 611 -41.15 8.49 -8.57
C LEU A 611 -42.36 9.35 -8.16
N THR A 612 -42.27 10.14 -7.09
CA THR A 612 -43.32 11.04 -6.59
C THR A 612 -42.88 12.47 -6.26
N HIS A 613 -41.61 12.84 -6.42
CA HIS A 613 -41.06 14.12 -5.96
C HIS A 613 -40.08 14.74 -6.95
N ALA A 614 -40.03 16.06 -7.04
CA ALA A 614 -39.06 16.80 -7.87
C ALA A 614 -38.54 18.02 -7.11
N ALA A 615 -37.24 18.26 -7.20
CA ALA A 615 -36.56 19.41 -6.59
C ALA A 615 -35.49 19.97 -7.53
N SER A 616 -35.09 21.23 -7.32
CA SER A 616 -34.10 21.91 -8.16
C SER A 616 -33.14 22.79 -7.36
N ALA A 617 -31.87 22.85 -7.76
CA ALA A 617 -30.82 23.65 -7.13
C ALA A 617 -30.12 24.56 -8.14
N LEU A 618 -29.73 25.77 -7.72
CA LEU A 618 -28.93 26.68 -8.55
C LEU A 618 -27.44 26.47 -8.25
N LEU A 619 -26.64 26.25 -9.29
CA LEU A 619 -25.18 26.28 -9.21
C LEU A 619 -24.70 27.71 -8.93
N SER A 620 -24.10 27.89 -7.75
CA SER A 620 -23.45 29.14 -7.34
C SER A 620 -21.95 29.03 -7.60
N ALA A 621 -21.43 29.78 -8.58
CA ALA A 621 -19.99 29.93 -8.79
C ALA A 621 -19.59 31.39 -8.52
N VAL A 622 -18.55 31.61 -7.73
CA VAL A 622 -17.93 32.93 -7.57
C VAL A 622 -16.78 33.05 -8.59
N SER A 623 -16.71 34.21 -9.25
CA SER A 623 -15.78 34.53 -10.33
C SER A 623 -14.31 34.30 -9.93
N PRO A 624 -13.42 33.81 -10.84
CA PRO A 624 -12.00 33.74 -10.56
C PRO A 624 -11.39 35.15 -10.52
N ALA A 625 -10.57 35.41 -9.51
CA ALA A 625 -9.63 36.52 -9.52
C ALA A 625 -8.45 36.19 -10.44
N THR A 626 -8.17 37.06 -11.40
CA THR A 626 -6.97 37.03 -12.25
C THR A 626 -5.71 37.27 -11.42
N MET A 627 -4.72 36.37 -11.51
CA MET A 627 -3.34 36.66 -11.12
C MET A 627 -2.46 36.86 -12.36
N THR A 628 -1.61 37.89 -12.30
CA THR A 628 -0.63 38.27 -13.33
C THR A 628 0.63 37.41 -13.29
N PRO A 629 1.26 37.10 -14.45
CA PRO A 629 2.53 36.37 -14.52
C PRO A 629 3.71 37.19 -13.95
N GLY A 630 4.47 36.58 -13.04
CA GLY A 630 5.76 37.09 -12.55
C GLY A 630 6.94 36.43 -13.26
N THR A 631 7.86 37.26 -13.74
CA THR A 631 9.08 36.97 -14.52
C THR A 631 10.17 36.13 -13.80
N PRO A 632 11.08 35.49 -14.57
CA PRO A 632 12.01 34.46 -14.09
C PRO A 632 13.28 35.03 -13.44
N ARG A 633 13.92 34.22 -12.58
CA ARG A 633 15.34 34.36 -12.21
C ARG A 633 16.09 33.09 -12.56
N GLY A 634 17.05 33.21 -13.47
CA GLY A 634 18.07 32.20 -13.72
C GLY A 634 19.30 32.42 -12.85
N CYS A 635 19.98 31.32 -12.51
CA CYS A 635 21.34 31.06 -12.96
C CYS A 635 21.65 29.57 -12.80
N ALA A 636 22.33 29.01 -13.80
CA ALA A 636 22.59 27.60 -14.03
C ALA A 636 23.65 26.99 -13.10
N ILE A 637 23.59 25.66 -12.92
CA ILE A 637 24.72 24.77 -13.25
C ILE A 637 24.17 23.57 -14.05
N THR A 638 24.87 23.29 -15.14
CA THR A 638 24.64 22.31 -16.21
C THR A 638 25.08 20.88 -15.84
N ASN A 639 24.35 19.93 -16.45
CA ASN A 639 24.70 18.52 -16.73
C ASN A 639 24.50 17.49 -15.61
N ILE A 640 23.29 16.92 -15.52
CA ILE A 640 23.10 15.45 -15.51
C ILE A 640 21.90 15.13 -16.40
N THR A 641 22.12 14.29 -17.41
CA THR A 641 21.12 13.74 -18.32
C THR A 641 20.11 12.91 -17.53
N THR A 642 18.85 13.35 -17.51
CA THR A 642 17.73 12.60 -16.96
C THR A 642 17.33 11.48 -17.91
N LYS A 643 17.42 10.23 -17.44
CA LYS A 643 16.89 9.06 -18.11
C LYS A 643 15.50 8.78 -17.55
N ASP A 644 14.50 9.31 -18.23
CA ASP A 644 13.07 9.05 -18.02
C ASP A 644 12.74 7.63 -18.53
N ASP A 645 12.49 6.66 -17.65
CA ASP A 645 12.17 5.26 -18.03
C ASP A 645 10.67 5.09 -18.32
N SER A 646 10.22 5.60 -19.46
CA SER A 646 8.86 5.43 -19.99
C SER A 646 8.90 4.70 -21.33
N ARG A 647 9.06 3.37 -21.27
CA ARG A 647 9.59 2.58 -22.41
C ARG A 647 8.57 2.32 -23.54
N CYS A 648 8.55 3.22 -24.52
CA CYS A 648 8.38 2.95 -25.96
C CYS A 648 9.47 3.73 -26.73
N PHE A 649 10.74 3.39 -26.50
CA PHE A 649 11.95 4.12 -26.90
C PHE A 649 11.93 4.73 -28.32
N ILE A 650 11.61 3.93 -29.35
CA ILE A 650 11.61 4.39 -30.76
C ILE A 650 10.47 5.38 -31.02
N ALA A 651 9.29 5.14 -30.43
CA ALA A 651 8.14 6.02 -30.62
C ALA A 651 8.31 7.33 -29.83
N THR A 652 8.84 7.25 -28.61
CA THR A 652 9.21 8.41 -27.79
C THR A 652 10.27 9.27 -28.50
N ALA A 653 11.32 8.66 -29.06
CA ALA A 653 12.34 9.38 -29.82
C ALA A 653 11.79 10.06 -31.08
N ALA A 654 10.85 9.41 -31.77
CA ALA A 654 10.23 9.96 -32.97
C ALA A 654 9.23 11.09 -32.66
N PHE A 655 8.32 10.89 -31.72
CA PHE A 655 7.26 11.84 -31.37
C PHE A 655 7.70 12.93 -30.39
N GLY A 656 8.89 12.80 -29.80
CA GLY A 656 9.53 13.82 -28.97
C GLY A 656 8.97 13.93 -27.56
N SER A 657 8.02 13.06 -27.19
CA SER A 657 7.49 12.98 -25.83
C SER A 657 6.92 11.57 -25.57
N PRO A 658 7.18 10.98 -24.39
CA PRO A 658 6.57 9.71 -23.98
C PRO A 658 5.07 9.84 -23.68
N LEU A 659 4.59 11.07 -23.49
CA LEU A 659 3.18 11.42 -23.26
C LEU A 659 2.42 11.72 -24.56
N HIS A 660 3.07 11.60 -25.72
CA HIS A 660 2.42 11.84 -26.99
C HIS A 660 1.25 10.84 -27.17
N PRO A 661 0.04 11.26 -27.61
CA PRO A 661 -1.14 10.39 -27.68
C PRO A 661 -0.92 9.08 -28.46
N TYR A 662 -0.14 9.14 -29.54
CA TYR A 662 0.24 7.94 -30.32
C TYR A 662 1.22 7.01 -29.60
N VAL A 663 2.09 7.54 -28.72
CA VAL A 663 2.97 6.73 -27.88
C VAL A 663 2.15 6.04 -26.79
N GLY A 664 1.21 6.76 -26.16
CA GLY A 664 0.25 6.19 -25.20
C GLY A 664 -0.59 5.07 -25.81
N LEU A 665 -1.09 5.26 -27.05
CA LEU A 665 -1.87 4.25 -27.75
C LEU A 665 -1.08 2.96 -28.07
N LEU A 666 0.19 3.10 -28.46
CA LEU A 666 1.06 1.95 -28.71
C LEU A 666 1.41 1.20 -27.40
N ARG A 667 1.53 1.93 -26.28
CA ARG A 667 1.72 1.35 -24.93
C ARG A 667 0.51 0.54 -24.51
N GLU A 668 -0.68 1.12 -24.58
CA GLU A 668 -1.94 0.45 -24.22
C GLU A 668 -2.16 -0.83 -25.07
N PHE A 669 -1.80 -0.78 -26.36
CA PHE A 669 -1.84 -1.96 -27.23
C PHE A 669 -0.81 -3.03 -26.83
N ARG A 670 0.42 -2.64 -26.50
CA ARG A 670 1.45 -3.56 -25.99
C ARG A 670 0.94 -4.27 -24.73
N ASP A 671 0.38 -3.53 -23.80
CA ASP A 671 0.00 -4.04 -22.48
C ASP A 671 -1.19 -4.99 -22.59
N LEU A 672 -2.23 -4.62 -23.34
CA LEU A 672 -3.45 -5.41 -23.44
C LEU A 672 -3.35 -6.59 -24.43
N TYR A 673 -2.53 -6.49 -25.49
CA TYR A 673 -2.51 -7.49 -26.57
C TYR A 673 -1.17 -8.21 -26.76
N LEU A 674 -0.03 -7.55 -26.53
CA LEU A 674 1.29 -8.18 -26.74
C LEU A 674 1.79 -8.89 -25.47
N LEU A 675 1.69 -8.26 -24.30
CA LEU A 675 2.19 -8.85 -23.06
C LEU A 675 1.34 -10.01 -22.55
N THR A 676 0.08 -10.08 -22.98
CA THR A 676 -0.84 -11.17 -22.66
C THR A 676 -0.52 -12.49 -23.39
N ASN A 677 0.36 -12.48 -24.41
CA ASN A 677 0.69 -13.66 -25.22
C ASN A 677 2.20 -13.98 -25.21
N PRO A 678 2.63 -15.26 -25.12
CA PRO A 678 4.06 -15.62 -25.08
C PRO A 678 4.88 -15.11 -26.27
N SER A 679 4.31 -15.14 -27.48
CA SER A 679 4.95 -14.60 -28.69
C SER A 679 5.06 -13.07 -28.67
N GLY A 680 4.06 -12.39 -28.10
CA GLY A 680 4.10 -10.94 -27.94
C GLY A 680 5.12 -10.50 -26.89
N ARG A 681 5.25 -11.21 -25.76
CA ARG A 681 6.31 -10.98 -24.77
C ARG A 681 7.72 -11.13 -25.36
N TRP A 682 7.94 -12.12 -26.23
CA TRP A 682 9.21 -12.28 -26.93
C TRP A 682 9.51 -11.11 -27.88
N ILE A 683 8.51 -10.64 -28.65
CA ILE A 683 8.65 -9.46 -29.53
C ILE A 683 8.98 -8.21 -28.72
N VAL A 684 8.30 -8.01 -27.58
CA VAL A 684 8.52 -6.85 -26.69
C VAL A 684 9.90 -6.92 -26.03
N SER A 685 10.35 -8.10 -25.61
CA SER A 685 11.70 -8.31 -25.07
C SER A 685 12.79 -8.02 -26.11
N LEU A 686 12.60 -8.49 -27.36
CA LEU A 686 13.49 -8.17 -28.48
C LEU A 686 13.49 -6.66 -28.78
N TYR A 687 12.34 -6.02 -28.71
CA TYR A 687 12.23 -4.57 -28.85
C TYR A 687 13.02 -3.84 -27.76
N TYR A 688 12.86 -4.18 -26.48
CA TYR A 688 13.56 -3.48 -25.40
C TYR A 688 15.06 -3.72 -25.33
N SER A 689 15.53 -4.90 -25.75
CA SER A 689 16.96 -5.19 -25.83
C SER A 689 17.68 -4.43 -26.94
N ASN A 690 16.98 -4.08 -28.04
CA ASN A 690 17.60 -3.48 -29.22
C ASN A 690 17.24 -2.00 -29.46
N SER A 691 16.14 -1.52 -28.87
CA SER A 691 15.62 -0.18 -29.15
C SER A 691 16.33 1.01 -28.48
N PRO A 692 16.97 0.91 -27.29
CA PRO A 692 17.63 2.05 -26.66
C PRO A 692 18.72 2.72 -27.54
N PRO A 693 19.71 1.99 -28.11
CA PRO A 693 20.73 2.61 -28.97
C PRO A 693 20.15 3.14 -30.30
N ILE A 694 19.07 2.52 -30.80
CA ILE A 694 18.38 2.97 -32.01
C ILE A 694 17.60 4.27 -31.74
N ALA A 695 16.98 4.39 -30.57
CA ALA A 695 16.22 5.56 -30.17
C ALA A 695 17.09 6.80 -29.99
N GLU A 696 18.31 6.65 -29.49
CA GLU A 696 19.30 7.73 -29.36
C GLU A 696 19.71 8.30 -30.74
N ILE A 697 19.90 7.44 -31.75
CA ILE A 697 20.18 7.89 -33.12
C ILE A 697 18.98 8.63 -33.72
N ILE A 698 17.75 8.22 -33.39
CA ILE A 698 16.51 8.85 -33.87
C ILE A 698 16.26 10.19 -33.20
N SER A 699 16.57 10.33 -31.90
CA SER A 699 16.33 11.57 -31.14
C SER A 699 17.13 12.75 -31.68
N ASP A 700 18.30 12.48 -32.27
CA ASP A 700 19.24 13.52 -32.71
C ASP A 700 19.02 13.98 -34.16
N SER A 701 18.17 13.28 -34.93
CA SER A 701 17.95 13.56 -36.35
C SER A 701 16.51 13.93 -36.68
N PRO A 702 16.20 15.20 -37.00
CA PRO A 702 14.87 15.63 -37.42
C PRO A 702 14.32 14.86 -38.64
N VAL A 703 15.19 14.48 -39.57
CA VAL A 703 14.83 13.69 -40.77
C VAL A 703 14.43 12.27 -40.38
N LEU A 704 15.19 11.63 -39.48
CA LEU A 704 14.92 10.27 -39.04
C LEU A 704 13.64 10.19 -38.21
N LYS A 705 13.32 11.22 -37.41
CA LYS A 705 12.03 11.34 -36.72
C LYS A 705 10.85 11.30 -37.68
N VAL A 706 10.91 12.04 -38.79
CA VAL A 706 9.83 12.07 -39.80
C VAL A 706 9.66 10.69 -40.45
N ILE A 707 10.76 10.02 -40.78
CA ILE A 707 10.73 8.67 -41.36
C ILE A 707 10.08 7.69 -40.38
N VAL A 708 10.53 7.68 -39.13
CA VAL A 708 10.00 6.77 -38.10
C VAL A 708 8.53 7.05 -37.81
N LYS A 709 8.10 8.32 -37.75
CA LYS A 709 6.68 8.69 -37.64
C LYS A 709 5.85 8.06 -38.77
N LEU A 710 6.31 8.14 -40.02
CA LEU A 710 5.61 7.55 -41.16
C LEU A 710 5.51 6.01 -41.05
N PHE A 711 6.57 5.34 -40.60
CA PHE A 711 6.57 3.89 -40.39
C PHE A 711 5.68 3.44 -39.22
N LEU A 712 5.46 4.29 -38.21
CA LEU A 712 4.61 3.98 -37.06
C LEU A 712 3.11 4.20 -37.34
N ILE A 713 2.72 4.95 -38.37
CA ILE A 713 1.30 5.23 -38.68
C ILE A 713 0.46 3.94 -38.82
N PRO A 714 0.86 2.91 -39.59
CA PRO A 714 0.07 1.68 -39.69
C PRO A 714 -0.14 0.99 -38.35
N ALA A 715 0.91 0.93 -37.51
CA ALA A 715 0.83 0.34 -36.18
C ALA A 715 -0.11 1.14 -35.27
N ILE A 716 -0.03 2.47 -35.30
CA ILE A 716 -0.93 3.37 -34.55
C ILE A 716 -2.39 3.15 -34.96
N ILE A 717 -2.67 3.03 -36.26
CA ILE A 717 -4.04 2.78 -36.75
C ILE A 717 -4.55 1.41 -36.30
N ILE A 718 -3.73 0.37 -36.39
CA ILE A 718 -4.10 -0.98 -35.95
C ILE A 718 -4.34 -1.01 -34.43
N SER A 719 -3.44 -0.41 -33.65
CA SER A 719 -3.60 -0.28 -32.20
C SER A 719 -4.88 0.45 -31.85
N TRP A 720 -5.19 1.56 -32.54
CA TRP A 720 -6.44 2.29 -32.36
C TRP A 720 -7.68 1.43 -32.64
N LEU A 721 -7.70 0.73 -33.79
CA LEU A 721 -8.80 -0.14 -34.19
C LEU A 721 -9.00 -1.28 -33.19
N MET A 722 -7.91 -1.89 -32.71
CA MET A 722 -7.98 -3.00 -31.76
C MET A 722 -8.40 -2.55 -30.34
N LEU A 723 -8.06 -1.33 -29.94
CA LEU A 723 -8.43 -0.80 -28.63
C LEU A 723 -9.84 -0.23 -28.56
N LYS A 724 -10.41 0.21 -29.69
CA LYS A 724 -11.70 0.94 -29.71
C LYS A 724 -12.87 0.21 -30.36
N LEU A 725 -12.64 -0.92 -31.04
CA LEU A 725 -13.71 -1.71 -31.66
C LEU A 725 -13.99 -2.99 -30.88
N SER A 726 -15.25 -3.42 -30.81
CA SER A 726 -15.63 -4.71 -30.27
C SER A 726 -15.34 -5.85 -31.25
N LEU A 727 -15.25 -7.09 -30.74
CA LEU A 727 -14.95 -8.28 -31.56
C LEU A 727 -15.94 -8.45 -32.73
N SER A 728 -17.22 -8.13 -32.52
CA SER A 728 -18.26 -8.19 -33.55
C SER A 728 -18.07 -7.12 -34.64
N GLU A 729 -17.66 -5.90 -34.26
CA GLU A 729 -17.35 -4.82 -35.20
C GLU A 729 -16.10 -5.13 -36.02
N MET A 730 -15.07 -5.72 -35.40
CA MET A 730 -13.85 -6.15 -36.10
C MET A 730 -14.15 -7.23 -37.14
N VAL A 731 -15.00 -8.21 -36.80
CA VAL A 731 -15.43 -9.26 -37.73
C VAL A 731 -16.25 -8.67 -38.90
N ILE A 732 -17.14 -7.72 -38.63
CA ILE A 732 -17.93 -7.04 -39.67
C ILE A 732 -17.00 -6.26 -40.62
N ILE A 733 -16.03 -5.53 -40.09
CA ILE A 733 -15.06 -4.76 -40.89
C ILE A 733 -14.16 -5.69 -41.71
N ALA A 734 -13.70 -6.81 -41.14
CA ALA A 734 -12.92 -7.80 -41.86
C ALA A 734 -13.72 -8.45 -43.02
N VAL A 735 -15.00 -8.76 -42.78
CA VAL A 735 -15.91 -9.28 -43.81
C VAL A 735 -16.17 -8.25 -44.90
N LEU A 736 -16.38 -6.98 -44.55
CA LEU A 736 -16.55 -5.88 -45.51
C LEU A 736 -15.28 -5.63 -46.34
N MET A 737 -14.09 -5.74 -45.74
CA MET A 737 -12.80 -5.66 -46.45
C MET A 737 -12.58 -6.86 -47.38
N MET A 738 -13.01 -8.07 -46.98
CA MET A 738 -12.99 -9.23 -47.86
C MET A 738 -13.94 -9.07 -49.06
N ILE A 739 -15.15 -8.56 -48.84
CA ILE A 739 -16.14 -8.33 -49.90
C ILE A 739 -15.69 -7.21 -50.85
N SER A 740 -15.10 -6.13 -50.34
CA SER A 740 -14.55 -5.04 -51.16
C SER A 740 -13.30 -5.47 -51.93
N GLY A 741 -12.42 -6.27 -51.31
CA GLY A 741 -11.27 -6.90 -51.96
C GLY A 741 -11.68 -7.87 -53.06
N LEU A 742 -12.73 -8.68 -52.85
CA LEU A 742 -13.30 -9.56 -53.88
C LEU A 742 -13.91 -8.75 -55.04
N LYS A 743 -14.63 -7.65 -54.76
CA LYS A 743 -15.14 -6.71 -55.79
C LYS A 743 -14.04 -6.01 -56.57
N ALA A 744 -12.97 -5.54 -55.91
CA ALA A 744 -11.81 -4.94 -56.57
C ALA A 744 -11.09 -5.95 -57.49
N ARG A 745 -10.99 -7.22 -57.06
CA ARG A 745 -10.42 -8.30 -57.87
C ARG A 745 -11.30 -8.70 -59.05
N THR A 746 -12.63 -8.55 -58.95
CA THR A 746 -13.56 -8.76 -60.08
C THR A 746 -13.57 -7.59 -61.06
N LEU A 747 -13.42 -6.36 -60.56
CA LEU A 747 -13.30 -5.15 -61.40
C LEU A 747 -11.94 -5.09 -62.13
N LEU A 748 -10.85 -5.52 -61.51
CA LEU A 748 -9.53 -5.64 -62.15
C LEU A 748 -9.47 -6.77 -63.20
N LYS A 749 -10.28 -7.82 -63.07
CA LYS A 749 -10.45 -8.85 -64.12
C LYS A 749 -11.24 -8.37 -65.33
N ASN A 750 -12.01 -7.28 -65.22
CA ASN A 750 -12.81 -6.71 -66.31
C ASN A 750 -12.10 -5.54 -67.03
N TYR A 751 -10.88 -5.17 -66.63
CA TYR A 751 -10.11 -4.05 -67.19
C TYR A 751 -8.71 -4.43 -67.72
N VAL A 752 -8.43 -5.72 -67.86
CA VAL A 752 -7.24 -6.23 -68.55
C VAL A 752 -7.69 -7.17 -69.68
N PRO A 753 -7.57 -6.79 -70.96
CA PRO A 753 -7.68 -7.74 -72.06
C PRO A 753 -6.54 -8.76 -72.08
#